data_AF-A0A8T5V725-F1
#
_entry.id   AF-A0A8T5V725-F1
#
_cell.length_a   1.000
_cell.length_b   1.000
_cell.length_c   1.000
_cell.angle_alpha   90.00
_cell.angle_beta   90.00
_cell.angle_gamma   90.00
#
_symmetry.space_group_name_H-M   'P 1'
#
loop_
_entity.id
_entity.type
_entity.pdbx_description
1 polymer ?
#
loop_
_entity_poly.entity_id
_entity_poly.type
_entity_poly.pdbx_seq_one_letter_code
_entity_poly.pdbx_strand_id
1 'polypeptide(L)'
;MARIAHISDIHFGSTFDVDIWKRIRTEIIGFGPKTIIASGDFVDHPAPLLLLAAKSELEDLCKECGPGTEFFVVPGNHDLLDFGNIIHPFSRKWFDRVMFHETANLRSKLQSGLSFRLGLNNETLRWTKLPRLRRMRPRNWLWVETWTDKCDGRVQSCDYRRARRQWPTRSIHDQTLITCLDSNNPLLRQFTFATGAIGGGQIDRIDTSDVLDACPCCGARENGPAANGGKLLKIAVLHHHPMPIALRDKSVVRRGKEAKLEPFLILKNGGDLIHELQRQRFDLILHGHKHLQQFARVELRADDAKGHPVLVLAGGSTAKQDESPSDNTLRSIETEPNGRLTIQTFLEGVRHPDRKYREPIDMLKRRAFARSVERTMIAADEWISELEIDEVGHLRSLDKTSQLRVLDNAMVLPGIVSHVTLAPHDTRLDVQVEEGSDAVSLCWRDDNKTNYALDAPDLPADCFYWVNFQEPLRNGSQPLTFALREAAANSIAMSLWEVEQRSRGQGYSLSNPDYGFEEVGSHISYPVEKLTMRVTFPPQLDGITPRPRCRRHPAIPDFPLEYLPEHRARRRQPPVQYVPDNDLAKEEARELTYKTESRTWVLEIDHPIPGCTYSLQWSVPDPRAHKRICARTVAYRKMLARLLDGSCEPNIVTKCQSRFDQLARILMARFKVGFDQGERQTAFLMLYDSDQIRLRPALTNGPIPADKTYDVPLGGGVAGAAFLQRQIIAWKNDPKSKSLIRPASSGALNSKWVLALPVFHQGGPDATGGELDTEPGAVLGVITLGSDNEASNISDCEPNESDENDTSGEEIGQEAQKLAQQCVFDMLQIIGQAGGHADPVVPTVP
;
A
#
# COMPACT_ATOMS: atom_id res chain seq x y z
N MET A 1 13.46 -1.24 -7.11
CA MET A 1 14.04 -0.13 -6.32
C MET A 1 15.27 0.39 -7.02
N ALA A 2 15.38 1.71 -7.18
CA ALA A 2 16.49 2.34 -7.88
C ALA A 2 17.75 2.40 -6.99
N ARG A 3 18.93 2.18 -7.60
CA ARG A 3 20.25 2.38 -6.98
C ARG A 3 21.21 2.97 -8.01
N ILE A 4 21.38 4.28 -7.95
CA ILE A 4 22.03 5.05 -8.99
C ILE A 4 23.24 5.80 -8.42
N ALA A 5 24.40 5.65 -9.07
CA ALA A 5 25.56 6.50 -8.83
C ALA A 5 25.54 7.68 -9.80
N HIS A 6 25.69 8.92 -9.32
CA HIS A 6 25.87 10.10 -10.17
C HIS A 6 27.26 10.70 -9.96
N ILE A 7 28.00 10.84 -11.05
CA ILE A 7 29.31 11.49 -11.16
C ILE A 7 29.28 12.51 -12.31
N SER A 8 30.18 13.50 -12.27
CA SER A 8 30.26 14.54 -13.30
C SER A 8 31.66 15.15 -13.34
N ASP A 9 32.04 15.76 -14.46
CA ASP A 9 33.23 16.60 -14.59
C ASP A 9 34.47 15.88 -14.03
N ILE A 10 34.73 14.68 -14.58
CA ILE A 10 35.85 13.83 -14.18
C ILE A 10 37.18 14.51 -14.54
N HIS A 11 37.24 15.22 -15.67
CA HIS A 11 38.43 15.96 -16.10
C HIS A 11 39.72 15.13 -16.09
N PHE A 12 39.67 13.94 -16.70
CA PHE A 12 40.88 13.13 -16.80
C PHE A 12 41.92 13.81 -17.69
N GLY A 13 43.05 14.17 -17.08
CA GLY A 13 44.10 14.93 -17.75
C GLY A 13 45.07 15.58 -16.77
N SER A 14 45.35 16.86 -17.01
CA SER A 14 46.29 17.66 -16.24
C SER A 14 45.81 18.00 -14.84
N THR A 15 44.49 18.12 -14.64
CA THR A 15 43.85 18.51 -13.38
C THR A 15 43.29 17.33 -12.58
N PHE A 16 43.51 16.10 -13.03
CA PHE A 16 42.97 14.90 -12.40
C PHE A 16 43.76 14.43 -11.17
N ASP A 17 43.06 14.15 -10.08
CA ASP A 17 43.61 13.53 -8.87
C ASP A 17 43.27 12.04 -8.81
N VAL A 18 44.30 11.21 -8.97
CA VAL A 18 44.15 9.75 -8.98
C VAL A 18 43.74 9.18 -7.62
N ASP A 19 44.13 9.81 -6.51
CA ASP A 19 43.85 9.28 -5.18
C ASP A 19 42.43 9.66 -4.72
N ILE A 20 41.92 10.83 -5.10
CA ILE A 20 40.50 11.16 -4.95
C ILE A 20 39.65 10.18 -5.77
N TRP A 21 40.02 9.93 -7.04
CA TRP A 21 39.29 8.98 -7.88
C TRP A 21 39.23 7.58 -7.27
N LYS A 22 40.36 7.06 -6.76
CA LYS A 22 40.39 5.74 -6.10
C LYS A 22 39.40 5.66 -4.93
N ARG A 23 39.33 6.70 -4.08
CA ARG A 23 38.39 6.73 -2.95
C ARG A 23 36.95 6.70 -3.44
N ILE A 24 36.60 7.56 -4.40
CA ILE A 24 35.26 7.60 -5.01
C ILE A 24 34.90 6.27 -5.66
N ARG A 25 35.83 5.68 -6.41
CA ARG A 25 35.68 4.36 -7.03
C ARG A 25 35.38 3.28 -6.00
N THR A 26 36.11 3.27 -4.88
CA THR A 26 35.86 2.35 -3.76
C THR A 26 34.46 2.55 -3.19
N GLU A 27 34.01 3.78 -2.99
CA GLU A 27 32.65 4.05 -2.52
C GLU A 27 31.58 3.57 -3.52
N ILE A 28 31.74 3.85 -4.81
CA ILE A 28 30.82 3.39 -5.86
C ILE A 28 30.67 1.86 -5.82
N ILE A 29 31.80 1.14 -5.76
CA ILE A 29 31.78 -0.33 -5.64
C ILE A 29 31.13 -0.76 -4.32
N GLY A 30 31.42 -0.06 -3.23
CA GLY A 30 30.94 -0.38 -1.88
C GLY A 30 29.42 -0.37 -1.74
N PHE A 31 28.71 0.56 -2.37
CA PHE A 31 27.24 0.58 -2.31
C PHE A 31 26.54 -0.19 -3.44
N GLY A 32 27.28 -0.58 -4.50
CA GLY A 32 26.79 -1.49 -5.55
C GLY A 32 25.60 -0.94 -6.36
N PRO A 33 25.76 0.16 -7.12
CA PRO A 33 24.73 0.68 -8.01
C PRO A 33 24.38 -0.32 -9.11
N LYS A 34 23.13 -0.29 -9.57
CA LYS A 34 22.72 -0.95 -10.82
C LYS A 34 22.83 -0.02 -12.03
N THR A 35 22.86 1.28 -11.77
CA THR A 35 22.92 2.33 -12.78
C THR A 35 24.01 3.33 -12.41
N ILE A 36 24.92 3.63 -13.33
CA ILE A 36 25.90 4.72 -13.19
C ILE A 36 25.57 5.81 -14.21
N ILE A 37 25.35 7.04 -13.75
CA ILE A 37 25.08 8.21 -14.60
C ILE A 37 26.30 9.14 -14.53
N ALA A 38 26.87 9.48 -15.69
CA ALA A 38 27.95 10.46 -15.80
C ALA A 38 27.56 11.64 -16.69
N SER A 39 27.45 12.84 -16.10
CA SER A 39 26.94 14.04 -16.75
C SER A 39 27.99 14.92 -17.45
N GLY A 40 28.91 14.30 -18.21
CA GLY A 40 29.84 15.00 -19.10
C GLY A 40 31.15 15.47 -18.47
N ASP A 41 32.03 15.97 -19.33
CA ASP A 41 33.42 16.37 -19.07
C ASP A 41 34.24 15.24 -18.45
N PHE A 42 34.33 14.12 -19.19
CA PHE A 42 35.14 12.97 -18.82
C PHE A 42 36.64 13.27 -18.85
N VAL A 43 37.05 14.16 -19.76
CA VAL A 43 38.45 14.42 -20.11
C VAL A 43 38.71 15.93 -20.23
N ASP A 44 39.96 16.36 -20.02
CA ASP A 44 40.33 17.79 -20.18
C ASP A 44 40.24 18.29 -21.64
N HIS A 45 40.45 17.37 -22.59
CA HIS A 45 40.43 17.65 -24.01
C HIS A 45 40.07 16.37 -24.78
N PRO A 46 39.49 16.48 -26.00
CA PRO A 46 38.86 15.38 -26.73
C PRO A 46 39.85 14.39 -27.39
N ALA A 47 40.98 14.11 -26.74
CA ALA A 47 41.99 13.19 -27.25
C ALA A 47 41.49 11.73 -27.15
N PRO A 48 41.62 10.92 -28.22
CA PRO A 48 41.09 9.56 -28.23
C PRO A 48 41.61 8.65 -27.11
N LEU A 49 42.89 8.80 -26.70
CA LEU A 49 43.47 8.00 -25.62
C LEU A 49 42.85 8.34 -24.26
N LEU A 50 42.54 9.61 -23.99
CA LEU A 50 41.89 10.02 -22.75
C LEU A 50 40.46 9.52 -22.69
N LEU A 51 39.70 9.68 -23.79
CA LEU A 51 38.34 9.17 -23.91
C LEU A 51 38.30 7.65 -23.73
N LEU A 52 39.28 6.94 -24.31
CA LEU A 52 39.37 5.49 -24.19
C LEU A 52 39.74 5.05 -22.77
N ALA A 53 40.58 5.83 -22.08
CA ALA A 53 40.90 5.60 -20.67
C ALA A 53 39.68 5.78 -19.77
N ALA A 54 38.94 6.88 -19.95
CA ALA A 54 37.70 7.14 -19.22
C ALA A 54 36.66 6.03 -19.46
N LYS A 55 36.42 5.67 -20.74
CA LYS A 55 35.54 4.54 -21.08
C LYS A 55 36.00 3.24 -20.43
N SER A 56 37.29 2.89 -20.54
CA SER A 56 37.83 1.64 -20.00
C SER A 56 37.66 1.55 -18.48
N GLU A 57 37.81 2.68 -17.78
CA GLU A 57 37.59 2.76 -16.34
C GLU A 57 36.10 2.58 -15.99
N LEU A 58 35.19 3.25 -16.71
CA LEU A 58 33.75 3.11 -16.48
C LEU A 58 33.28 1.68 -16.75
N GLU A 59 33.80 1.01 -17.77
CA GLU A 59 33.54 -0.41 -18.04
C GLU A 59 34.02 -1.32 -16.91
N ASP A 60 35.22 -1.07 -16.38
CA ASP A 60 35.76 -1.84 -15.25
C ASP A 60 34.93 -1.60 -13.99
N LEU A 61 34.56 -0.35 -13.73
CA LEU A 61 33.72 0.03 -12.60
C LEU A 61 32.36 -0.67 -12.66
N CYS A 62 31.71 -0.69 -13.84
CA CYS A 62 30.45 -1.41 -14.02
C CYS A 62 30.59 -2.91 -13.74
N LYS A 63 31.69 -3.54 -14.21
CA LYS A 63 31.95 -4.96 -13.94
C LYS A 63 32.17 -5.25 -12.46
N GLU A 64 32.87 -4.35 -11.75
CA GLU A 64 33.17 -4.49 -10.33
C GLU A 64 31.95 -4.22 -9.42
N CYS A 65 31.01 -3.37 -9.86
CA CYS A 65 29.73 -3.18 -9.15
C CYS A 65 28.80 -4.39 -9.26
N GLY A 66 28.98 -5.22 -10.29
CA GLY A 66 28.25 -6.47 -10.48
C GLY A 66 27.76 -6.68 -11.92
N PRO A 67 27.41 -7.93 -12.27
CA PRO A 67 26.86 -8.23 -13.59
C PRO A 67 25.53 -7.49 -13.80
N GLY A 68 25.39 -6.84 -14.96
CA GLY A 68 24.16 -6.12 -15.32
C GLY A 68 24.13 -4.64 -14.92
N THR A 69 25.21 -4.08 -14.38
CA THR A 69 25.29 -2.62 -14.15
C THR A 69 25.22 -1.86 -15.49
N GLU A 70 24.23 -0.98 -15.63
CA GLU A 70 24.05 -0.09 -16.77
C GLU A 70 24.81 1.22 -16.55
N PHE A 71 25.28 1.86 -17.63
CA PHE A 71 25.79 3.22 -17.51
C PHE A 71 25.33 4.16 -18.62
N PHE A 72 25.03 5.38 -18.19
CA PHE A 72 24.43 6.45 -18.98
C PHE A 72 25.37 7.64 -19.03
N VAL A 73 25.57 8.20 -20.22
CA VAL A 73 26.49 9.32 -20.44
C VAL A 73 25.89 10.40 -21.30
N VAL A 74 26.30 11.63 -21.04
CA VAL A 74 26.16 12.76 -21.97
C VAL A 74 27.52 13.40 -22.16
N PRO A 75 27.85 13.93 -23.35
CA PRO A 75 29.09 14.68 -23.54
C PRO A 75 29.01 16.03 -22.81
N GLY A 76 30.13 16.45 -22.23
CA GLY A 76 30.36 17.83 -21.87
C GLY A 76 31.11 18.62 -22.94
N ASN A 77 31.41 19.88 -22.68
CA ASN A 77 32.06 20.74 -23.65
C ASN A 77 33.54 20.37 -23.84
N HIS A 78 34.26 19.91 -22.81
CA HIS A 78 35.66 19.47 -22.93
C HIS A 78 35.81 18.10 -23.62
N ASP A 79 34.75 17.30 -23.63
CA ASP A 79 34.70 16.05 -24.38
C ASP A 79 34.60 16.26 -25.91
N LEU A 80 34.18 17.45 -26.32
CA LEU A 80 33.91 17.81 -27.71
C LEU A 80 34.77 18.97 -28.23
N LEU A 81 35.33 19.81 -27.37
CA LEU A 81 36.06 21.02 -27.72
C LEU A 81 37.40 21.07 -26.98
N ASP A 82 38.44 21.57 -27.65
CA ASP A 82 39.70 21.86 -26.97
C ASP A 82 39.47 23.01 -25.99
N PHE A 83 39.98 22.89 -24.76
CA PHE A 83 39.77 23.87 -23.68
C PHE A 83 38.30 24.21 -23.41
N GLY A 84 37.36 23.36 -23.85
CA GLY A 84 35.93 23.55 -23.67
C GLY A 84 35.28 24.63 -24.54
N ASN A 85 36.01 25.32 -25.42
CA ASN A 85 35.50 26.42 -26.24
C ASN A 85 36.13 26.55 -27.64
N ILE A 86 37.16 25.77 -27.96
CA ILE A 86 37.84 25.78 -29.26
C ILE A 86 37.43 24.56 -30.08
N ILE A 87 36.99 24.80 -31.32
CA ILE A 87 36.59 23.73 -32.25
C ILE A 87 37.81 22.87 -32.61
N HIS A 88 37.82 21.62 -32.16
CA HIS A 88 38.81 20.64 -32.60
C HIS A 88 38.28 19.86 -33.81
N PRO A 89 38.99 19.82 -34.96
CA PRO A 89 38.56 19.04 -36.12
C PRO A 89 38.33 17.56 -35.77
N PHE A 90 37.14 17.04 -36.10
CA PHE A 90 36.72 15.65 -35.86
C PHE A 90 36.48 15.25 -34.39
N SER A 91 36.54 16.14 -33.38
CA SER A 91 36.33 15.80 -31.96
C SER A 91 35.00 15.12 -31.65
N ARG A 92 33.89 15.64 -32.17
CA ARG A 92 32.57 14.99 -32.04
C ARG A 92 32.58 13.57 -32.62
N LYS A 93 33.26 13.35 -33.75
CA LYS A 93 33.42 12.00 -34.30
C LYS A 93 34.28 11.10 -33.42
N TRP A 94 35.24 11.65 -32.67
CA TRP A 94 36.08 10.89 -31.74
C TRP A 94 35.32 10.47 -30.50
N PHE A 95 34.58 11.38 -29.87
CA PHE A 95 33.72 11.07 -28.74
C PHE A 95 32.73 9.96 -29.12
N ASP A 96 31.99 10.14 -30.22
CA ASP A 96 31.01 9.16 -30.69
C ASP A 96 31.66 7.78 -30.89
N ARG A 97 32.81 7.74 -31.58
CA ARG A 97 33.51 6.50 -31.92
C ARG A 97 34.07 5.78 -30.70
N VAL A 98 34.57 6.50 -29.70
CA VAL A 98 35.17 5.88 -28.54
C VAL A 98 34.10 5.48 -27.54
N MET A 99 33.20 6.40 -27.19
CA MET A 99 32.21 6.17 -26.14
C MET A 99 31.16 5.15 -26.59
N PHE A 100 30.66 5.21 -27.83
CA PHE A 100 29.50 4.41 -28.25
C PHE A 100 29.81 3.15 -29.07
N HIS A 101 31.05 2.93 -29.53
CA HIS A 101 31.41 1.69 -30.23
C HIS A 101 32.14 0.69 -29.32
N GLU A 102 32.09 -0.59 -29.68
CA GLU A 102 32.82 -1.63 -28.96
C GLU A 102 34.34 -1.43 -29.07
N THR A 103 35.02 -1.21 -27.94
CA THR A 103 36.47 -0.90 -27.88
C THR A 103 37.30 -1.99 -27.21
N ALA A 104 36.74 -3.16 -26.91
CA ALA A 104 37.42 -4.22 -26.16
C ALA A 104 38.71 -4.72 -26.84
N ASN A 105 38.67 -4.93 -28.17
CA ASN A 105 39.85 -5.35 -28.94
C ASN A 105 40.94 -4.28 -28.95
N LEU A 106 40.56 -3.02 -29.16
CA LEU A 106 41.46 -1.86 -29.14
C LEU A 106 42.15 -1.74 -27.77
N ARG A 107 41.36 -1.85 -26.69
CA ARG A 107 41.85 -1.84 -25.31
C ARG A 107 42.87 -2.96 -25.06
N SER A 108 42.54 -4.19 -25.43
CA SER A 108 43.41 -5.37 -25.26
C SER A 108 44.74 -5.23 -26.02
N LYS A 109 44.71 -4.74 -27.25
CA LYS A 109 45.92 -4.50 -28.06
C LYS A 109 46.78 -3.37 -27.51
N LEU A 110 46.20 -2.30 -26.97
CA LEU A 110 46.96 -1.24 -26.30
C LEU A 110 47.66 -1.76 -25.06
N GLN A 111 46.92 -2.47 -24.22
CA GLN A 111 47.44 -2.98 -22.94
C GLN A 111 48.56 -4.01 -23.18
N SER A 112 48.43 -4.86 -24.21
CA SER A 112 49.49 -5.82 -24.58
C SER A 112 50.68 -5.15 -25.28
N GLY A 113 50.44 -4.24 -26.23
CA GLY A 113 51.50 -3.60 -27.02
C GLY A 113 52.30 -2.53 -26.28
N LEU A 114 51.73 -1.90 -25.24
CA LEU A 114 52.37 -0.82 -24.47
C LEU A 114 52.64 -1.21 -23.01
N SER A 115 52.26 -2.42 -22.59
CA SER A 115 52.53 -2.99 -21.26
C SER A 115 52.09 -2.10 -20.09
N PHE A 116 50.90 -1.50 -20.16
CA PHE A 116 50.31 -0.73 -19.05
C PHE A 116 48.79 -0.96 -18.93
N ARG A 117 48.21 -0.69 -17.76
CA ARG A 117 46.76 -0.79 -17.56
C ARG A 117 46.07 0.51 -17.96
N LEU A 118 45.36 0.49 -19.09
CA LEU A 118 44.50 1.60 -19.50
C LEU A 118 43.35 1.84 -18.49
N GLY A 119 43.22 3.07 -18.02
CA GLY A 119 42.21 3.51 -17.04
C GLY A 119 42.53 4.89 -16.47
N LEU A 120 41.80 5.31 -15.43
CA LEU A 120 42.00 6.60 -14.77
C LEU A 120 43.12 6.52 -13.73
N ASN A 121 44.37 6.44 -14.20
CA ASN A 121 45.54 6.19 -13.37
C ASN A 121 46.80 6.93 -13.82
N ASN A 122 47.81 6.92 -12.94
CA ASN A 122 49.10 7.59 -13.17
C ASN A 122 49.87 7.05 -14.38
N GLU A 123 49.74 5.76 -14.70
CA GLU A 123 50.42 5.16 -15.85
C GLU A 123 49.88 5.76 -17.16
N THR A 124 48.56 5.78 -17.31
CA THR A 124 47.88 6.35 -18.47
C THR A 124 48.18 7.85 -18.62
N LEU A 125 48.21 8.62 -17.52
CA LEU A 125 48.60 10.03 -17.54
C LEU A 125 50.06 10.27 -17.96
N ARG A 126 50.98 9.36 -17.63
CA ARG A 126 52.38 9.44 -18.11
C ARG A 126 52.43 9.19 -19.62
N TRP A 127 51.64 8.24 -20.11
CA TRP A 127 51.56 7.93 -21.53
C TRP A 127 50.99 9.06 -22.38
N THR A 128 50.00 9.81 -21.88
CA THR A 128 49.41 10.94 -22.60
C THR A 128 50.39 12.11 -22.76
N LYS A 129 51.39 12.22 -21.87
CA LYS A 129 52.45 13.25 -21.90
C LYS A 129 53.65 12.89 -22.80
N LEU A 130 53.77 11.65 -23.27
CA LEU A 130 54.92 11.19 -24.06
C LEU A 130 54.86 11.65 -25.53
N PRO A 131 55.90 12.34 -26.07
CA PRO A 131 55.94 12.76 -27.47
C PRO A 131 55.91 11.61 -28.48
N ARG A 132 56.35 10.40 -28.08
CA ARG A 132 56.37 9.19 -28.93
C ARG A 132 54.97 8.79 -29.42
N LEU A 133 53.92 9.04 -28.65
CA LEU A 133 52.54 8.74 -29.06
C LEU A 133 52.02 9.68 -30.15
N ARG A 134 52.49 10.94 -30.20
CA ARG A 134 52.23 11.84 -31.35
C ARG A 134 52.83 11.28 -32.66
N ARG A 135 53.87 10.44 -32.58
CA ARG A 135 54.50 9.77 -33.74
C ARG A 135 53.84 8.46 -34.14
N MET A 136 53.21 7.73 -33.22
CA MET A 136 52.54 6.43 -33.50
C MET A 136 51.21 6.54 -34.27
N ARG A 137 50.74 7.75 -34.60
CA ARG A 137 49.46 8.03 -35.29
C ARG A 137 48.26 7.20 -34.75
N PRO A 138 47.85 7.38 -33.48
CA PRO A 138 46.68 6.71 -32.90
C PRO A 138 45.42 6.87 -33.75
N ARG A 139 45.32 8.01 -34.46
CA ARG A 139 44.29 8.28 -35.47
C ARG A 139 44.09 7.14 -36.47
N ASN A 140 45.17 6.56 -37.01
CA ASN A 140 45.06 5.53 -38.05
C ASN A 140 44.56 4.20 -37.51
N TRP A 141 44.95 3.85 -36.28
CA TRP A 141 44.61 2.57 -35.69
C TRP A 141 43.21 2.58 -35.03
N LEU A 142 42.85 3.68 -34.35
CA LEU A 142 41.46 3.88 -33.95
C LEU A 142 40.52 3.94 -35.15
N TRP A 143 40.91 4.59 -36.26
CA TRP A 143 40.09 4.62 -37.48
C TRP A 143 39.81 3.22 -38.06
N VAL A 144 40.76 2.28 -37.96
CA VAL A 144 40.62 0.92 -38.50
C VAL A 144 39.84 0.00 -37.55
N GLU A 145 40.00 0.15 -36.23
CA GLU A 145 39.35 -0.75 -35.26
C GLU A 145 37.98 -0.28 -34.77
N THR A 146 37.68 1.03 -34.77
CA THR A 146 36.32 1.54 -34.51
C THR A 146 35.49 1.64 -35.79
N TRP A 147 35.92 0.97 -36.87
CA TRP A 147 35.20 0.92 -38.16
C TRP A 147 34.12 -0.16 -38.20
N THR A 148 34.06 -1.01 -37.18
CA THR A 148 32.94 -1.94 -37.01
C THR A 148 31.70 -1.13 -36.59
N ASP A 149 30.59 -1.32 -37.29
CA ASP A 149 29.28 -0.75 -36.91
C ASP A 149 28.72 -1.36 -35.60
N LYS A 150 29.51 -2.19 -34.91
CA LYS A 150 29.16 -2.80 -33.63
C LYS A 150 29.22 -1.75 -32.53
N CYS A 151 28.04 -1.27 -32.17
CA CYS A 151 27.88 -0.37 -31.05
C CYS A 151 28.09 -1.11 -29.71
N ASP A 152 28.60 -0.40 -28.71
CA ASP A 152 28.60 -0.90 -27.34
C ASP A 152 27.17 -0.85 -26.79
N GLY A 153 26.58 -2.02 -26.57
CA GLY A 153 25.22 -2.09 -26.03
C GLY A 153 25.09 -1.48 -24.64
N ARG A 154 26.17 -1.54 -23.83
CA ARG A 154 26.15 -1.15 -22.41
C ARG A 154 26.10 0.36 -22.19
N VAL A 155 26.51 1.15 -23.20
CA VAL A 155 26.58 2.62 -23.14
C VAL A 155 25.27 3.21 -23.67
N GLN A 156 24.57 3.97 -22.83
CA GLN A 156 23.32 4.63 -23.18
C GLN A 156 23.51 6.17 -23.23
N SER A 157 23.05 6.83 -24.30
CA SER A 157 23.18 8.28 -24.52
C SER A 157 22.28 8.78 -25.65
N CYS A 158 22.14 10.09 -25.79
CA CYS A 158 21.27 10.83 -26.70
C CYS A 158 21.79 11.00 -28.14
N ASP A 159 22.64 10.11 -28.64
CA ASP A 159 23.22 10.29 -29.99
C ASP A 159 22.11 10.35 -31.06
N TYR A 160 22.09 11.49 -31.76
CA TYR A 160 21.26 11.81 -32.92
C TYR A 160 21.27 10.73 -34.02
N ARG A 161 22.35 9.93 -34.15
CA ARG A 161 22.42 8.82 -35.11
C ARG A 161 21.64 7.58 -34.68
N ARG A 162 21.42 7.38 -33.38
CA ARG A 162 20.52 6.37 -32.79
C ARG A 162 19.09 6.89 -32.58
N ALA A 163 18.91 8.20 -32.53
CA ALA A 163 17.62 8.88 -32.34
C ALA A 163 16.59 8.70 -33.49
N ARG A 164 16.83 7.77 -34.42
CA ARG A 164 15.82 7.25 -35.35
C ARG A 164 15.25 5.90 -34.94
N ARG A 165 15.69 5.30 -33.81
CA ARG A 165 15.17 4.01 -33.37
C ARG A 165 14.67 3.95 -31.93
N GLN A 166 15.34 4.47 -30.89
CA GLN A 166 14.94 4.23 -29.48
C GLN A 166 15.46 5.32 -28.51
N TRP A 167 14.73 6.42 -28.30
CA TRP A 167 15.07 7.49 -27.34
C TRP A 167 13.77 8.10 -26.79
N PRO A 168 13.58 8.34 -25.46
CA PRO A 168 14.42 8.19 -24.27
C PRO A 168 14.73 6.73 -23.88
N THR A 169 15.70 6.51 -22.98
CA THR A 169 16.18 5.16 -22.64
C THR A 169 15.77 4.78 -21.21
N ARG A 170 15.11 3.63 -21.05
CA ARG A 170 14.65 3.11 -19.75
C ARG A 170 15.69 2.18 -19.16
N SER A 171 16.06 2.36 -17.89
CA SER A 171 16.79 1.34 -17.13
C SER A 171 15.86 0.16 -16.84
N ILE A 172 16.25 -1.03 -17.28
CA ILE A 172 15.45 -2.26 -17.12
C ILE A 172 15.53 -2.78 -15.68
N HIS A 173 16.62 -2.48 -14.97
CA HIS A 173 16.84 -2.98 -13.62
C HIS A 173 16.15 -2.15 -12.53
N ASP A 174 16.00 -0.85 -12.76
CA ASP A 174 15.50 0.10 -11.76
C ASP A 174 14.13 0.71 -12.12
N GLN A 175 13.53 0.29 -13.25
CA GLN A 175 12.28 0.86 -13.82
C GLN A 175 12.34 2.39 -13.91
N THR A 176 13.54 2.94 -14.10
CA THR A 176 13.81 4.37 -14.11
C THR A 176 13.95 4.85 -15.55
N LEU A 177 13.16 5.82 -15.96
CA LEU A 177 13.30 6.47 -17.26
C LEU A 177 14.47 7.46 -17.18
N ILE A 178 15.47 7.30 -18.03
CA ILE A 178 16.64 8.18 -18.09
C ILE A 178 16.69 8.85 -19.46
N THR A 179 16.51 10.17 -19.45
CA THR A 179 16.55 10.99 -20.65
C THR A 179 17.87 11.74 -20.68
N CYS A 180 18.83 11.19 -21.43
CA CYS A 180 20.06 11.89 -21.74
C CYS A 180 19.77 13.02 -22.75
N LEU A 181 20.35 14.20 -22.55
CA LEU A 181 20.17 15.39 -23.39
C LEU A 181 21.55 15.97 -23.76
N ASP A 182 21.83 16.12 -25.05
CA ASP A 182 23.07 16.75 -25.52
C ASP A 182 22.89 18.27 -25.45
N SER A 183 23.50 18.87 -24.44
CA SER A 183 23.46 20.32 -24.21
C SER A 183 24.49 21.11 -25.03
N ASN A 184 25.30 20.46 -25.87
CA ASN A 184 26.33 21.10 -26.70
C ASN A 184 25.79 21.55 -28.07
N ASN A 185 24.73 22.37 -28.10
CA ASN A 185 24.01 22.70 -29.34
C ASN A 185 24.91 23.38 -30.41
N PRO A 186 25.10 22.74 -31.58
CA PRO A 186 25.99 23.23 -32.63
C PRO A 186 25.43 24.40 -33.45
N LEU A 187 24.18 24.83 -33.26
CA LEU A 187 23.61 25.99 -33.97
C LEU A 187 24.06 27.34 -33.41
N LEU A 188 24.64 27.37 -32.20
CA LEU A 188 25.16 28.59 -31.55
C LEU A 188 26.59 28.98 -32.03
N ARG A 189 27.00 28.49 -33.20
CA ARG A 189 28.35 28.58 -33.82
C ARG A 189 28.97 29.97 -33.96
N GLN A 190 28.24 31.05 -33.76
CA GLN A 190 28.75 32.40 -34.03
C GLN A 190 29.56 33.01 -32.88
N PHE A 191 29.45 32.52 -31.64
CA PHE A 191 30.32 32.91 -30.51
C PHE A 191 30.43 31.74 -29.51
N THR A 192 31.49 30.94 -29.59
CA THR A 192 31.76 29.79 -28.72
C THR A 192 32.18 30.23 -27.31
N PHE A 193 31.23 30.67 -26.50
CA PHE A 193 31.36 30.63 -25.05
C PHE A 193 30.98 29.23 -24.54
N ALA A 194 31.37 28.87 -23.32
CA ALA A 194 31.07 27.58 -22.68
C ALA A 194 29.57 27.43 -22.29
N THR A 195 28.66 28.02 -23.07
CA THR A 195 27.21 28.01 -22.87
C THR A 195 26.55 26.96 -23.76
N GLY A 196 25.63 26.22 -23.18
CA GLY A 196 24.85 25.20 -23.88
C GLY A 196 23.44 25.66 -24.26
N ALA A 197 22.77 24.83 -25.05
CA ALA A 197 21.32 24.86 -25.24
C ALA A 197 20.81 23.45 -25.57
N ILE A 198 19.54 23.17 -25.28
CA ILE A 198 18.87 21.97 -25.80
C ILE A 198 18.19 22.33 -27.12
N GLY A 199 18.37 21.52 -28.17
CA GLY A 199 17.70 21.75 -29.46
C GLY A 199 16.21 21.40 -29.41
N GLY A 200 15.36 22.10 -30.17
CA GLY A 200 13.90 21.84 -30.18
C GLY A 200 13.53 20.38 -30.43
N GLY A 201 14.14 19.73 -31.43
CA GLY A 201 13.89 18.31 -31.69
C GLY A 201 14.36 17.34 -30.59
N GLN A 202 15.12 17.80 -29.60
CA GLN A 202 15.40 17.03 -28.37
C GLN A 202 14.27 17.22 -27.34
N ILE A 203 13.78 18.46 -27.19
CA ILE A 203 12.64 18.81 -26.32
C ILE A 203 11.37 18.08 -26.79
N ASP A 204 11.08 18.11 -28.08
CA ASP A 204 9.89 17.47 -28.68
C ASP A 204 9.87 15.94 -28.49
N ARG A 205 11.02 15.32 -28.18
CA ARG A 205 11.19 13.87 -28.03
C ARG A 205 11.28 13.40 -26.58
N ILE A 206 11.22 14.31 -25.61
CA ILE A 206 11.19 13.91 -24.19
C ILE A 206 9.96 13.01 -23.93
N ASP A 207 8.85 13.22 -24.68
CA ASP A 207 7.57 12.51 -24.54
C ASP A 207 7.54 11.10 -25.16
N THR A 208 8.42 10.80 -26.13
CA THR A 208 8.30 9.59 -26.96
C THR A 208 8.96 8.37 -26.32
N SER A 209 8.37 7.75 -25.31
CA SER A 209 9.01 6.59 -24.64
C SER A 209 9.05 5.32 -25.50
N ASP A 210 10.11 5.18 -26.30
CA ASP A 210 10.48 3.90 -26.93
C ASP A 210 11.12 2.97 -25.87
N VAL A 211 10.57 1.76 -25.73
CA VAL A 211 11.06 0.75 -24.78
C VAL A 211 12.10 -0.15 -25.47
N LEU A 212 13.17 -0.49 -24.74
CA LEU A 212 14.09 -1.55 -25.15
C LEU A 212 13.51 -2.90 -24.72
N ASP A 213 13.37 -3.85 -25.66
CA ASP A 213 12.82 -5.19 -25.36
C ASP A 213 13.70 -6.04 -24.40
N ALA A 214 14.99 -5.69 -24.25
CA ALA A 214 15.94 -6.38 -23.37
C ALA A 214 17.14 -5.49 -23.00
N CYS A 215 17.77 -5.73 -21.84
CA CYS A 215 18.99 -5.04 -21.42
C CYS A 215 20.10 -5.41 -22.39
N PRO A 216 20.73 -4.43 -23.06
CA PRO A 216 21.90 -4.70 -23.89
C PRO A 216 23.09 -5.26 -23.08
N CYS A 217 23.07 -5.05 -21.76
CA CYS A 217 24.15 -5.39 -20.83
C CYS A 217 24.19 -6.87 -20.44
N CYS A 218 23.03 -7.46 -20.14
CA CYS A 218 22.91 -8.79 -19.56
C CYS A 218 21.81 -9.63 -20.21
N GLY A 219 21.09 -9.10 -21.19
CA GLY A 219 19.98 -9.77 -21.86
C GLY A 219 18.71 -9.86 -21.01
N ALA A 220 18.68 -9.25 -19.81
CA ALA A 220 17.48 -9.22 -18.97
C ALA A 220 16.33 -8.57 -19.72
N ARG A 221 15.19 -9.26 -19.81
CA ARG A 221 13.96 -8.72 -20.38
C ARG A 221 13.07 -8.18 -19.28
N GLU A 222 12.12 -7.35 -19.63
CA GLU A 222 11.01 -7.06 -18.73
C GLU A 222 10.31 -8.39 -18.38
N ASN A 223 10.23 -8.72 -17.08
CA ASN A 223 9.68 -10.00 -16.63
C ASN A 223 8.15 -9.95 -16.59
N GLY A 224 7.48 -10.79 -17.40
CA GLY A 224 6.08 -11.20 -17.20
C GLY A 224 5.02 -10.11 -17.42
N PRO A 225 3.77 -10.31 -16.95
CA PRO A 225 2.64 -9.38 -17.15
C PRO A 225 2.84 -7.98 -16.55
N ALA A 226 4.02 -7.68 -15.99
CA ALA A 226 4.51 -6.34 -15.66
C ALA A 226 4.94 -5.50 -16.89
N ALA A 227 4.63 -5.96 -18.11
CA ALA A 227 4.78 -5.21 -19.36
C ALA A 227 3.96 -3.90 -19.42
N ASN A 228 3.19 -3.58 -18.38
CA ASN A 228 2.35 -2.38 -18.27
C ASN A 228 3.13 -1.10 -17.91
N GLY A 229 4.42 -1.00 -18.27
CA GLY A 229 5.10 0.29 -18.50
C GLY A 229 5.31 1.25 -17.32
N GLY A 230 5.00 0.89 -16.08
CA GLY A 230 5.15 1.77 -14.92
C GLY A 230 6.59 2.26 -14.71
N LYS A 231 6.78 3.58 -14.55
CA LYS A 231 8.08 4.22 -14.28
C LYS A 231 8.18 4.57 -12.79
N LEU A 232 9.21 4.12 -12.10
CA LEU A 232 9.44 4.47 -10.68
C LEU A 232 9.99 5.90 -10.53
N LEU A 233 10.97 6.22 -11.37
CA LEU A 233 11.62 7.53 -11.44
C LEU A 233 11.74 7.98 -12.90
N LYS A 234 11.65 9.29 -13.15
CA LYS A 234 12.00 9.93 -14.42
C LYS A 234 13.14 10.92 -14.17
N ILE A 235 14.26 10.71 -14.85
CA ILE A 235 15.51 11.46 -14.66
C ILE A 235 15.94 12.07 -16.00
N ALA A 236 16.20 13.37 -16.02
CA ALA A 236 16.87 14.03 -17.13
C ALA A 236 18.35 14.21 -16.80
N VAL A 237 19.22 13.97 -17.77
CA VAL A 237 20.67 14.08 -17.63
C VAL A 237 21.20 15.00 -18.73
N LEU A 238 21.93 16.03 -18.35
CA LEU A 238 22.58 16.97 -19.26
C LEU A 238 23.90 17.43 -18.66
N HIS A 239 24.73 18.14 -19.42
CA HIS A 239 26.00 18.64 -18.89
C HIS A 239 25.88 20.08 -18.37
N HIS A 240 25.44 21.02 -19.22
CA HIS A 240 25.34 22.44 -18.84
C HIS A 240 24.23 22.68 -17.80
N HIS A 241 24.46 23.62 -16.88
CA HIS A 241 23.52 23.88 -15.79
C HIS A 241 22.26 24.63 -16.27
N PRO A 242 21.05 24.11 -15.96
CA PRO A 242 19.78 24.68 -16.41
C PRO A 242 19.33 25.90 -15.59
N MET A 243 19.96 26.14 -14.43
CA MET A 243 19.64 27.23 -13.53
C MET A 243 20.92 27.79 -12.86
N PRO A 244 20.93 29.06 -12.42
CA PRO A 244 22.10 29.65 -11.79
C PRO A 244 22.58 28.88 -10.55
N ILE A 245 23.90 28.81 -10.37
CA ILE A 245 24.49 28.14 -9.20
C ILE A 245 24.86 29.16 -8.12
N ALA A 246 24.40 28.92 -6.88
CA ALA A 246 24.69 29.77 -5.74
C ALA A 246 26.16 29.67 -5.33
N LEU A 247 26.88 30.80 -5.38
CA LEU A 247 28.28 30.89 -4.99
C LEU A 247 28.42 30.99 -3.45
N ARG A 248 28.23 29.87 -2.75
CA ARG A 248 28.63 29.74 -1.34
C ARG A 248 30.17 29.62 -1.29
N ASP A 249 30.79 30.19 -0.28
CA ASP A 249 32.24 30.08 0.03
C ASP A 249 33.25 30.88 -0.81
N LYS A 250 32.81 31.73 -1.75
CA LYS A 250 33.71 32.67 -2.45
C LYS A 250 33.73 34.05 -1.79
N SER A 251 34.89 34.71 -1.76
CA SER A 251 35.01 36.11 -1.30
C SER A 251 34.10 37.03 -2.13
N VAL A 252 33.61 38.14 -1.55
CA VAL A 252 32.68 39.08 -2.22
C VAL A 252 33.23 39.55 -3.59
N VAL A 253 34.54 39.74 -3.70
CA VAL A 253 35.23 40.13 -4.94
C VAL A 253 35.22 39.00 -5.99
N ARG A 254 35.42 37.74 -5.57
CA ARG A 254 35.34 36.58 -6.47
C ARG A 254 33.90 36.32 -6.91
N ARG A 255 32.91 36.49 -6.03
CA ARG A 255 31.49 36.45 -6.37
C ARG A 255 31.14 37.47 -7.46
N GLY A 256 31.64 38.71 -7.36
CA GLY A 256 31.39 39.74 -8.36
C GLY A 256 32.02 39.48 -9.74
N LYS A 257 33.13 38.72 -9.82
CA LYS A 257 33.74 38.32 -11.09
C LYS A 257 33.01 37.13 -11.73
N GLU A 258 32.65 36.13 -10.94
CA GLU A 258 31.93 34.95 -11.46
C GLU A 258 30.48 35.27 -11.83
N ALA A 259 29.80 36.15 -11.08
CA ALA A 259 28.47 36.62 -11.46
C ALA A 259 28.44 37.33 -12.83
N LYS A 260 29.55 37.94 -13.26
CA LYS A 260 29.68 38.51 -14.61
C LYS A 260 29.86 37.47 -15.71
N LEU A 261 30.34 36.26 -15.35
CA LEU A 261 30.53 35.14 -16.26
C LEU A 261 29.29 34.24 -16.33
N GLU A 262 28.43 34.23 -15.30
CA GLU A 262 27.17 33.46 -15.24
C GLU A 262 26.36 33.47 -16.53
N PRO A 263 26.09 34.63 -17.17
CA PRO A 263 25.26 34.69 -18.37
C PRO A 263 25.87 33.96 -19.57
N PHE A 264 27.17 33.66 -19.52
CA PHE A 264 27.92 32.97 -20.56
C PHE A 264 28.17 31.49 -20.25
N LEU A 265 27.71 30.99 -19.10
CA LEU A 265 27.89 29.60 -18.67
C LEU A 265 26.55 28.87 -18.50
N ILE A 266 25.46 29.60 -18.21
CA ILE A 266 24.13 29.01 -18.06
C ILE A 266 23.57 28.48 -19.38
N LEU A 267 22.77 27.42 -19.30
CA LEU A 267 22.00 26.88 -20.41
C LEU A 267 20.98 27.92 -20.90
N LYS A 268 21.07 28.34 -22.16
CA LYS A 268 20.28 29.48 -22.69
C LYS A 268 18.77 29.30 -22.60
N ASN A 269 18.29 28.08 -22.82
CA ASN A 269 16.87 27.71 -22.76
C ASN A 269 16.57 26.81 -21.54
N GLY A 270 17.28 27.03 -20.43
CA GLY A 270 17.07 26.23 -19.21
C GLY A 270 15.68 26.36 -18.60
N GLY A 271 15.06 27.54 -18.69
CA GLY A 271 13.67 27.74 -18.25
C GLY A 271 12.69 26.87 -19.03
N ASP A 272 12.76 26.92 -20.37
CA ASP A 272 11.89 26.12 -21.25
C ASP A 272 12.09 24.61 -21.02
N LEU A 273 13.34 24.17 -20.82
CA LEU A 273 13.65 22.78 -20.52
C LEU A 273 13.03 22.35 -19.19
N ILE A 274 13.24 23.12 -18.10
CA ILE A 274 12.69 22.78 -16.78
C ILE A 274 11.17 22.73 -16.87
N HIS A 275 10.54 23.71 -17.52
CA HIS A 275 9.10 23.75 -17.72
C HIS A 275 8.59 22.48 -18.42
N GLU A 276 9.21 22.07 -19.53
CA GLU A 276 8.80 20.87 -20.26
C GLU A 276 9.02 19.59 -19.44
N LEU A 277 10.14 19.48 -18.72
CA LEU A 277 10.40 18.35 -17.83
C LEU A 277 9.37 18.26 -16.70
N GLN A 278 8.90 19.38 -16.17
CA GLN A 278 7.82 19.41 -15.17
C GLN A 278 6.47 19.02 -15.76
N ARG A 279 6.13 19.50 -16.96
CA ARG A 279 4.93 19.09 -17.71
C ARG A 279 4.89 17.58 -17.90
N GLN A 280 6.04 16.97 -18.16
CA GLN A 280 6.20 15.52 -18.31
C GLN A 280 6.49 14.76 -17.01
N ARG A 281 6.39 15.46 -15.88
CA ARG A 281 6.51 14.93 -14.51
C ARG A 281 7.85 14.23 -14.25
N PHE A 282 8.96 14.83 -14.68
CA PHE A 282 10.29 14.39 -14.30
C PHE A 282 10.59 14.70 -12.83
N ASP A 283 11.29 13.79 -12.18
CA ASP A 283 11.58 13.87 -10.74
C ASP A 283 12.95 14.51 -10.49
N LEU A 284 13.91 14.25 -11.38
CA LEU A 284 15.31 14.60 -11.22
C LEU A 284 15.89 15.20 -12.50
N ILE A 285 16.73 16.22 -12.35
CA ILE A 285 17.62 16.77 -13.36
C ILE A 285 19.05 16.68 -12.84
N LEU A 286 19.88 15.87 -13.47
CA LEU A 286 21.29 15.67 -13.12
C LEU A 286 22.17 16.42 -14.12
N HIS A 287 23.04 17.30 -13.63
CA HIS A 287 23.95 18.06 -14.48
C HIS A 287 25.33 18.32 -13.87
N GLY A 288 26.23 18.94 -14.64
CA GLY A 288 27.61 19.26 -14.26
C GLY A 288 28.03 20.68 -14.67
N HIS A 289 29.19 20.78 -15.31
CA HIS A 289 29.79 21.91 -16.03
C HIS A 289 30.53 22.95 -15.18
N LYS A 290 30.02 23.24 -13.99
CA LYS A 290 30.59 24.29 -13.13
C LYS A 290 31.50 23.79 -12.03
N HIS A 291 31.60 22.48 -11.89
CA HIS A 291 32.32 21.77 -10.83
C HIS A 291 31.80 22.08 -9.42
N LEU A 292 30.69 22.80 -9.27
CA LEU A 292 30.10 23.14 -7.99
C LEU A 292 28.91 22.25 -7.72
N GLN A 293 28.84 21.68 -6.51
CA GLN A 293 27.65 20.97 -6.09
C GLN A 293 26.51 21.92 -5.74
N GLN A 294 25.31 21.61 -6.23
CA GLN A 294 24.09 22.28 -5.84
C GLN A 294 22.92 21.31 -5.78
N PHE A 295 22.00 21.59 -4.86
CA PHE A 295 20.71 20.96 -4.75
C PHE A 295 19.64 22.05 -4.75
N ALA A 296 18.71 21.98 -5.68
CA ALA A 296 17.54 22.86 -5.73
C ALA A 296 16.28 22.03 -5.95
N ARG A 297 15.18 22.46 -5.31
CA ARG A 297 13.83 22.02 -5.65
C ARG A 297 13.16 23.15 -6.42
N VAL A 298 12.68 22.86 -7.61
CA VAL A 298 12.08 23.86 -8.50
C VAL A 298 10.65 23.46 -8.82
N GLU A 299 9.72 24.39 -8.69
CA GLU A 299 8.31 24.26 -9.09
C GLU A 299 7.91 25.50 -9.89
N LEU A 300 7.87 25.38 -11.22
CA LEU A 300 7.39 26.44 -12.10
C LEU A 300 5.89 26.20 -12.33
N ARG A 301 5.04 27.05 -11.75
CA ARG A 301 3.57 26.99 -11.88
C ARG A 301 3.08 27.62 -13.17
N ALA A 302 3.59 27.17 -14.31
CA ALA A 302 3.27 27.80 -15.59
C ALA A 302 1.83 27.48 -16.06
N ASP A 303 1.39 26.22 -15.98
CA ASP A 303 0.12 25.78 -16.60
C ASP A 303 -0.77 24.85 -15.75
N ASP A 304 -0.29 24.36 -14.59
CA ASP A 304 -1.03 23.45 -13.70
C ASP A 304 -1.03 23.99 -12.27
N ALA A 305 -2.23 24.17 -11.69
CA ALA A 305 -2.41 24.64 -10.32
C ALA A 305 -1.80 23.67 -9.28
N LYS A 306 -1.59 22.40 -9.63
CA LYS A 306 -1.06 21.37 -8.73
C LYS A 306 0.46 21.18 -8.78
N GLY A 307 1.12 21.52 -9.89
CA GLY A 307 2.58 21.57 -10.09
C GLY A 307 3.36 20.27 -9.77
N HIS A 308 4.27 19.83 -10.65
CA HIS A 308 5.17 18.69 -10.34
C HIS A 308 6.57 19.20 -9.96
N PRO A 309 6.96 19.21 -8.67
CA PRO A 309 8.28 19.67 -8.26
C PRO A 309 9.38 18.77 -8.83
N VAL A 310 10.40 19.38 -9.43
CA VAL A 310 11.59 18.67 -9.92
C VAL A 310 12.80 19.00 -9.06
N LEU A 311 13.62 18.01 -8.76
CA LEU A 311 14.89 18.19 -8.07
C LEU A 311 15.99 18.42 -9.11
N VAL A 312 16.73 19.52 -8.98
CA VAL A 312 17.86 19.87 -9.85
C VAL A 312 19.15 19.71 -9.07
N LEU A 313 20.00 18.80 -9.54
CA LEU A 313 21.23 18.37 -8.87
C LEU A 313 22.45 18.63 -9.76
N ALA A 314 23.22 19.63 -9.38
CA ALA A 314 24.52 19.91 -9.98
C ALA A 314 25.57 19.02 -9.33
N GLY A 315 26.19 18.12 -10.09
CA GLY A 315 27.40 17.41 -9.68
C GLY A 315 28.55 18.41 -9.62
N GLY A 316 29.31 18.36 -8.53
CA GLY A 316 30.65 18.93 -8.55
C GLY A 316 31.58 18.08 -9.42
N SER A 317 32.85 18.50 -9.55
CA SER A 317 33.86 17.63 -10.17
C SER A 317 33.96 16.30 -9.47
N THR A 318 34.37 15.25 -10.15
CA THR A 318 34.50 13.96 -9.48
C THR A 318 35.84 13.87 -8.76
N ALA A 319 36.95 14.15 -9.46
CA ALA A 319 38.29 13.93 -8.92
C ALA A 319 39.28 14.96 -9.46
N LYS A 320 39.00 16.25 -9.27
CA LYS A 320 39.81 17.35 -9.78
C LYS A 320 40.66 17.96 -8.65
N GLN A 321 41.95 18.17 -8.90
CA GLN A 321 42.95 18.53 -7.88
C GLN A 321 42.98 20.02 -7.52
N ASP A 322 42.47 20.89 -8.39
CA ASP A 322 42.49 22.36 -8.24
C ASP A 322 41.16 22.94 -7.76
N GLU A 323 40.24 22.08 -7.31
CA GLU A 323 38.94 22.45 -6.74
C GLU A 323 38.95 22.36 -5.21
N SER A 324 37.94 22.93 -4.56
CA SER A 324 37.73 22.72 -3.13
C SER A 324 37.42 21.25 -2.85
N PRO A 325 37.83 20.66 -1.71
CA PRO A 325 37.39 19.32 -1.30
C PRO A 325 35.86 19.17 -1.29
N SER A 326 35.13 20.26 -1.01
CA SER A 326 33.66 20.28 -1.05
C SER A 326 33.08 20.14 -2.46
N ASP A 327 33.86 20.34 -3.49
CA ASP A 327 33.42 20.35 -4.88
C ASP A 327 33.73 19.04 -5.59
N ASN A 328 34.56 18.17 -4.99
CA ASN A 328 34.76 16.80 -5.45
C ASN A 328 33.64 15.88 -4.95
N THR A 329 32.62 15.61 -5.77
CA THR A 329 31.40 14.95 -5.33
C THR A 329 31.06 13.65 -6.04
N LEU A 330 30.50 12.72 -5.25
CA LEU A 330 29.76 11.54 -5.71
C LEU A 330 28.37 11.58 -5.06
N ARG A 331 27.32 11.20 -5.79
CA ARG A 331 25.99 10.99 -5.20
C ARG A 331 25.50 9.57 -5.35
N SER A 332 24.98 9.00 -4.26
CA SER A 332 24.08 7.85 -4.31
C SER A 332 22.63 8.34 -4.33
N ILE A 333 21.84 7.88 -5.29
CA ILE A 333 20.41 8.17 -5.44
C ILE A 333 19.66 6.85 -5.35
N GLU A 334 18.80 6.71 -4.34
CA GLU A 334 18.15 5.45 -3.99
C GLU A 334 16.67 5.65 -3.68
N THR A 335 15.85 4.62 -3.90
CA THR A 335 14.46 4.57 -3.42
C THR A 335 14.29 3.60 -2.27
N GLU A 336 13.65 4.03 -1.19
CA GLU A 336 13.21 3.19 -0.08
C GLU A 336 12.11 2.19 -0.53
N PRO A 337 11.79 1.16 0.29
CA PRO A 337 10.77 0.17 -0.08
C PRO A 337 9.35 0.71 -0.32
N ASN A 338 9.01 1.90 0.18
CA ASN A 338 7.76 2.58 -0.12
C ASN A 338 7.84 3.49 -1.36
N GLY A 339 8.97 3.47 -2.08
CA GLY A 339 9.23 4.29 -3.26
C GLY A 339 9.88 5.64 -2.94
N ARG A 340 9.99 6.05 -1.66
CA ARG A 340 10.52 7.35 -1.23
C ARG A 340 11.96 7.57 -1.68
N LEU A 341 12.23 8.73 -2.29
CA LEU A 341 13.56 9.06 -2.82
C LEU A 341 14.52 9.51 -1.71
N THR A 342 15.76 9.02 -1.77
CA THR A 342 16.86 9.42 -0.90
C THR A 342 18.11 9.73 -1.71
N ILE A 343 18.85 10.75 -1.30
CA ILE A 343 20.07 11.19 -1.99
C ILE A 343 21.16 11.43 -0.94
N GLN A 344 22.27 10.72 -1.07
CA GLN A 344 23.44 10.84 -0.21
C GLN A 344 24.59 11.44 -1.01
N THR A 345 25.18 12.53 -0.52
CA THR A 345 26.39 13.13 -1.13
C THR A 345 27.65 12.67 -0.40
N PHE A 346 28.70 12.36 -1.17
CA PHE A 346 30.05 12.06 -0.72
C PHE A 346 30.98 13.15 -1.21
N LEU A 347 31.94 13.58 -0.39
CA LEU A 347 32.94 14.59 -0.73
C LEU A 347 34.32 13.92 -0.72
N GLU A 348 35.06 13.95 -1.83
CA GLU A 348 36.33 13.23 -2.01
C GLU A 348 36.28 11.73 -1.64
N GLY A 349 35.12 11.10 -1.82
CA GLY A 349 34.87 9.71 -1.42
C GLY A 349 34.62 9.51 0.08
N VAL A 350 34.35 10.57 0.84
CA VAL A 350 33.94 10.50 2.25
C VAL A 350 32.43 10.74 2.36
N ARG A 351 31.73 9.87 3.08
CA ARG A 351 30.28 10.02 3.32
C ARG A 351 30.01 11.13 4.35
N HIS A 352 29.09 12.04 4.03
CA HIS A 352 28.64 13.11 4.93
C HIS A 352 27.17 12.91 5.35
N PRO A 353 26.88 12.38 6.55
CA PRO A 353 25.51 12.05 6.99
C PRO A 353 24.55 13.24 7.00
N ASP A 354 25.07 14.43 7.30
CA ASP A 354 24.40 15.73 7.28
C ASP A 354 23.99 16.20 5.88
N ARG A 355 24.56 15.60 4.82
CA ARG A 355 24.23 15.86 3.42
C ARG A 355 23.40 14.74 2.81
N LYS A 356 22.36 14.33 3.54
CA LYS A 356 21.34 13.37 3.10
C LYS A 356 20.01 14.09 2.86
N TYR A 357 19.53 14.04 1.63
CA TYR A 357 18.15 14.37 1.32
C TYR A 357 17.28 13.12 1.46
N ARG A 358 16.11 13.29 2.08
CA ARG A 358 15.04 12.30 2.13
C ARG A 358 13.76 13.00 1.72
N GLU A 359 13.15 12.53 0.65
CA GLU A 359 11.99 13.17 0.01
C GLU A 359 10.84 13.40 1.01
N PRO A 360 10.22 14.58 1.08
CA PRO A 360 9.01 14.78 1.89
C PRO A 360 7.86 13.80 1.53
N ILE A 361 7.02 13.42 2.49
CA ILE A 361 5.94 12.44 2.26
C ILE A 361 4.90 12.96 1.27
N ASP A 362 4.56 14.25 1.33
CA ASP A 362 3.67 14.91 0.37
C ASP A 362 4.18 14.78 -1.09
N MET A 363 5.49 14.90 -1.30
CA MET A 363 6.11 14.71 -2.62
C MET A 363 6.04 13.26 -3.07
N LEU A 364 6.29 12.30 -2.18
CA LEU A 364 6.11 10.88 -2.47
C LEU A 364 4.67 10.58 -2.90
N LYS A 365 3.67 11.09 -2.16
CA LYS A 365 2.24 10.89 -2.44
C LYS A 365 1.87 11.43 -3.83
N ARG A 366 2.27 12.67 -4.15
CA ARG A 366 2.06 13.27 -5.48
C ARG A 366 2.72 12.48 -6.60
N ARG A 367 3.99 12.06 -6.42
CA ARG A 367 4.72 11.25 -7.41
C ARG A 367 4.07 9.89 -7.60
N ALA A 368 3.70 9.21 -6.52
CA ALA A 368 3.04 7.91 -6.57
C ALA A 368 1.67 7.99 -7.26
N PHE A 369 0.87 9.02 -6.97
CA PHE A 369 -0.37 9.31 -7.68
C PHE A 369 -0.13 9.54 -9.17
N ALA A 370 0.81 10.43 -9.53
CA ALA A 370 1.14 10.72 -10.92
C ALA A 370 1.59 9.48 -11.70
N ARG A 371 2.45 8.63 -11.12
CA ARG A 371 2.88 7.36 -11.75
C ARG A 371 1.76 6.34 -11.86
N SER A 372 0.85 6.34 -10.89
CA SER A 372 -0.33 5.48 -10.91
C SER A 372 -1.25 5.86 -12.06
N VAL A 373 -1.56 7.15 -12.23
CA VAL A 373 -2.35 7.68 -13.35
C VAL A 373 -1.67 7.40 -14.70
N GLU A 374 -0.36 7.64 -14.82
CA GLU A 374 0.41 7.35 -16.06
C GLU A 374 0.38 5.86 -16.43
N ARG A 375 0.27 4.97 -15.45
CA ARG A 375 0.26 3.52 -15.66
C ARG A 375 -1.14 2.99 -15.96
N THR A 376 -2.14 3.45 -15.21
CA THR A 376 -3.51 2.93 -15.33
C THR A 376 -4.32 3.66 -16.37
N MET A 377 -3.95 4.90 -16.72
CA MET A 377 -4.77 5.82 -17.50
C MET A 377 -6.17 6.04 -16.90
N ILE A 378 -6.31 5.87 -15.59
CA ILE A 378 -7.54 6.09 -14.83
C ILE A 378 -7.25 7.19 -13.80
N ALA A 379 -8.26 8.00 -13.49
CA ALA A 379 -8.24 8.91 -12.35
C ALA A 379 -9.64 9.06 -11.75
N ALA A 380 -9.71 9.35 -10.45
CA ALA A 380 -10.92 9.78 -9.76
C ALA A 380 -10.60 10.99 -8.88
N ASP A 381 -11.58 11.87 -8.64
CA ASP A 381 -11.33 13.10 -7.89
C ASP A 381 -11.41 12.84 -6.38
N GLU A 382 -12.45 12.16 -5.92
CA GLU A 382 -12.67 11.94 -4.50
C GLU A 382 -13.18 10.54 -4.21
N TRP A 383 -12.65 9.95 -3.14
CA TRP A 383 -13.22 8.80 -2.45
C TRP A 383 -13.66 9.26 -1.06
N ILE A 384 -14.94 9.12 -0.74
CA ILE A 384 -15.47 9.34 0.60
C ILE A 384 -15.82 7.99 1.21
N SER A 385 -15.31 7.70 2.40
CA SER A 385 -15.68 6.53 3.18
C SER A 385 -16.37 7.00 4.46
N GLU A 386 -17.68 6.81 4.55
CA GLU A 386 -18.47 7.15 5.73
C GLU A 386 -18.79 5.88 6.51
N LEU A 387 -18.27 5.80 7.73
CA LEU A 387 -18.28 4.62 8.57
C LEU A 387 -19.03 4.95 9.86
N GLU A 388 -20.08 4.19 10.14
CA GLU A 388 -20.88 4.31 11.35
C GLU A 388 -20.81 3.01 12.14
N ILE A 389 -20.46 3.13 13.42
CA ILE A 389 -20.44 2.02 14.37
C ILE A 389 -21.56 2.30 15.37
N ASP A 390 -22.47 1.34 15.53
CA ASP A 390 -23.56 1.47 16.51
C ASP A 390 -23.21 0.82 17.86
N GLU A 391 -24.12 0.96 18.82
CA GLU A 391 -23.90 0.60 20.23
C GLU A 391 -23.65 -0.89 20.46
N VAL A 392 -24.04 -1.74 19.50
CA VAL A 392 -23.87 -3.19 19.54
C VAL A 392 -22.74 -3.68 18.64
N GLY A 393 -22.01 -2.75 18.00
CA GLY A 393 -20.87 -3.06 17.15
C GLY A 393 -21.25 -3.49 15.74
N HIS A 394 -22.45 -3.16 15.25
CA HIS A 394 -22.68 -3.23 13.80
C HIS A 394 -21.88 -2.12 13.12
N LEU A 395 -21.26 -2.46 11.99
CA LEU A 395 -20.58 -1.52 11.11
C LEU A 395 -21.46 -1.26 9.89
N ARG A 396 -21.67 0.02 9.55
CA ARG A 396 -22.25 0.44 8.27
C ARG A 396 -21.26 1.35 7.56
N SER A 397 -20.93 1.04 6.31
CA SER A 397 -20.09 1.87 5.44
C SER A 397 -20.91 2.41 4.27
N LEU A 398 -20.64 3.64 3.87
CA LEU A 398 -20.99 4.22 2.58
C LEU A 398 -19.71 4.69 1.90
N ASP A 399 -19.27 3.94 0.89
CA ASP A 399 -18.09 4.26 0.10
C ASP A 399 -18.50 4.86 -1.24
N LYS A 400 -18.17 6.15 -1.43
CA LYS A 400 -18.51 6.91 -2.64
C LYS A 400 -17.26 7.27 -3.41
N THR A 401 -17.25 6.95 -4.70
CA THR A 401 -16.23 7.37 -5.66
C THR A 401 -16.80 8.39 -6.62
N SER A 402 -16.12 9.53 -6.77
CA SER A 402 -16.56 10.65 -7.61
C SER A 402 -15.65 10.88 -8.82
N GLN A 403 -16.25 11.17 -9.97
CA GLN A 403 -15.57 11.58 -11.21
C GLN A 403 -14.53 10.57 -11.73
N LEU A 404 -14.80 9.27 -11.58
CA LEU A 404 -13.97 8.21 -12.15
C LEU A 404 -13.98 8.30 -13.69
N ARG A 405 -12.79 8.39 -14.28
CA ARG A 405 -12.61 8.62 -15.72
C ARG A 405 -11.41 7.87 -16.28
N VAL A 406 -11.48 7.59 -17.57
CA VAL A 406 -10.39 7.03 -18.38
C VAL A 406 -9.76 8.18 -19.17
N LEU A 407 -8.43 8.22 -19.21
CA LEU A 407 -7.65 9.30 -19.83
C LEU A 407 -7.09 8.93 -21.22
N ASP A 408 -7.06 7.64 -21.57
CA ASP A 408 -6.56 7.16 -22.85
C ASP A 408 -7.69 6.77 -23.82
N ASN A 409 -7.56 7.20 -25.08
CA ASN A 409 -8.55 6.95 -26.13
C ASN A 409 -8.67 5.47 -26.52
N ALA A 410 -7.59 4.68 -26.35
CA ALA A 410 -7.61 3.26 -26.67
C ALA A 410 -8.14 2.38 -25.53
N MET A 411 -8.17 2.91 -24.30
CA MET A 411 -8.56 2.17 -23.12
C MET A 411 -10.08 2.08 -22.95
N VAL A 412 -10.55 0.92 -22.49
CA VAL A 412 -11.94 0.67 -22.11
C VAL A 412 -11.94 0.03 -20.72
N LEU A 413 -12.63 0.65 -19.77
CA LEU A 413 -12.71 0.17 -18.40
C LEU A 413 -14.12 -0.40 -18.12
N PRO A 414 -14.30 -1.73 -18.05
CA PRO A 414 -15.62 -2.35 -17.85
C PRO A 414 -16.07 -2.39 -16.39
N GLY A 415 -15.19 -2.07 -15.44
CA GLY A 415 -15.46 -2.14 -14.02
C GLY A 415 -14.18 -2.07 -13.20
N ILE A 416 -14.32 -2.01 -11.89
CA ILE A 416 -13.22 -1.95 -10.93
C ILE A 416 -13.44 -2.93 -9.78
N VAL A 417 -12.35 -3.28 -9.09
CA VAL A 417 -12.40 -4.09 -7.88
C VAL A 417 -12.47 -3.18 -6.67
N SER A 418 -13.43 -3.46 -5.81
CA SER A 418 -13.46 -2.92 -4.46
C SER A 418 -13.02 -4.01 -3.49
N HIS A 419 -12.27 -3.62 -2.46
CA HIS A 419 -11.83 -4.54 -1.41
C HIS A 419 -12.28 -4.02 -0.06
N VAL A 420 -13.03 -4.86 0.64
CA VAL A 420 -13.41 -4.64 2.03
C VAL A 420 -12.49 -5.50 2.89
N THR A 421 -11.74 -4.85 3.77
CA THR A 421 -11.03 -5.61 4.80
C THR A 421 -12.01 -5.87 5.93
N LEU A 422 -12.64 -7.04 5.92
CA LEU A 422 -13.51 -7.44 7.02
C LEU A 422 -12.66 -7.86 8.22
N ALA A 423 -13.18 -7.57 9.41
CA ALA A 423 -12.57 -8.08 10.62
C ALA A 423 -12.59 -9.63 10.58
N PRO A 424 -11.58 -10.33 11.09
CA PRO A 424 -11.47 -11.79 11.01
C PRO A 424 -12.60 -12.60 11.67
N HIS A 425 -13.48 -11.90 12.38
CA HIS A 425 -14.59 -12.42 13.17
C HIS A 425 -15.94 -11.94 12.61
N ASP A 426 -15.93 -11.31 11.44
CA ASP A 426 -17.14 -10.96 10.72
C ASP A 426 -17.89 -12.23 10.30
N THR A 427 -19.20 -12.21 10.49
CA THR A 427 -20.06 -13.35 10.22
C THR A 427 -20.91 -13.15 8.97
N ARG A 428 -21.02 -11.90 8.48
CA ARG A 428 -21.82 -11.56 7.31
C ARG A 428 -21.56 -10.11 6.85
N LEU A 429 -21.14 -9.96 5.60
CA LEU A 429 -21.11 -8.68 4.89
C LEU A 429 -22.29 -8.62 3.91
N ASP A 430 -23.23 -7.71 4.12
CA ASP A 430 -24.22 -7.35 3.12
C ASP A 430 -23.67 -6.14 2.32
N VAL A 431 -23.49 -6.31 1.01
CA VAL A 431 -23.02 -5.26 0.09
C VAL A 431 -24.12 -4.92 -0.91
N GLN A 432 -24.40 -3.64 -1.10
CA GLN A 432 -25.43 -3.15 -2.02
C GLN A 432 -24.95 -1.92 -2.79
N VAL A 433 -25.49 -1.74 -3.99
CA VAL A 433 -25.33 -0.49 -4.75
C VAL A 433 -26.26 0.55 -4.15
N GLU A 434 -25.76 1.77 -3.93
CA GLU A 434 -26.57 2.85 -3.37
C GLU A 434 -27.57 3.41 -4.38
N GLU A 435 -28.74 3.86 -3.90
CA GLU A 435 -29.75 4.52 -4.74
C GLU A 435 -29.14 5.71 -5.51
N GLY A 436 -29.41 5.78 -6.82
CA GLY A 436 -28.80 6.78 -7.72
C GLY A 436 -27.44 6.37 -8.30
N SER A 437 -26.97 5.15 -8.01
CA SER A 437 -25.77 4.55 -8.64
C SER A 437 -26.11 3.48 -9.69
N ASP A 438 -27.24 3.64 -10.40
CA ASP A 438 -27.79 2.65 -11.35
C ASP A 438 -26.84 2.27 -12.50
N ALA A 439 -25.81 3.08 -12.73
CA ALA A 439 -24.77 2.84 -13.72
C ALA A 439 -23.78 1.71 -13.32
N VAL A 440 -23.87 1.17 -12.10
CA VAL A 440 -23.03 0.06 -11.64
C VAL A 440 -23.83 -1.14 -11.16
N SER A 441 -23.21 -2.31 -11.17
CA SER A 441 -23.73 -3.54 -10.58
C SER A 441 -22.64 -4.31 -9.86
N LEU A 442 -23.02 -5.17 -8.92
CA LEU A 442 -22.08 -5.95 -8.13
C LEU A 442 -22.12 -7.42 -8.52
N CYS A 443 -20.94 -8.05 -8.58
CA CYS A 443 -20.84 -9.50 -8.71
C CYS A 443 -19.62 -10.04 -7.98
N TRP A 444 -19.63 -11.31 -7.59
CA TRP A 444 -18.42 -12.03 -7.24
C TRP A 444 -17.74 -12.53 -8.52
N ARG A 445 -16.40 -12.66 -8.52
CA ARG A 445 -15.67 -13.21 -9.67
C ARG A 445 -14.60 -14.21 -9.23
N ASP A 446 -14.61 -15.41 -9.80
CA ASP A 446 -13.65 -16.48 -9.48
C ASP A 446 -12.31 -16.38 -10.27
N ASP A 447 -11.44 -17.39 -10.13
CA ASP A 447 -10.19 -17.57 -10.90
C ASP A 447 -10.39 -17.75 -12.39
N ASN A 448 -11.55 -18.25 -12.80
CA ASN A 448 -11.89 -18.47 -14.20
C ASN A 448 -12.59 -17.25 -14.83
N LYS A 449 -12.66 -16.12 -14.11
CA LYS A 449 -13.38 -14.89 -14.51
C LYS A 449 -14.89 -15.09 -14.67
N THR A 450 -15.43 -16.13 -14.05
CA THR A 450 -16.87 -16.39 -13.97
C THR A 450 -17.48 -15.43 -12.97
N ASN A 451 -18.54 -14.71 -13.38
CA ASN A 451 -19.29 -13.83 -12.50
C ASN A 451 -20.39 -14.61 -11.78
N TYR A 452 -20.53 -14.40 -10.48
CA TYR A 452 -21.61 -14.93 -9.65
C TYR A 452 -22.40 -13.77 -9.04
N ALA A 453 -23.71 -13.94 -8.92
CA ALA A 453 -24.55 -12.98 -8.20
C ALA A 453 -24.14 -12.92 -6.72
N LEU A 454 -24.35 -11.76 -6.08
CA LEU A 454 -23.92 -11.54 -4.69
C LEU A 454 -24.58 -12.51 -3.70
N ASP A 455 -25.78 -12.99 -4.02
CA ASP A 455 -26.63 -13.86 -3.22
C ASP A 455 -26.43 -15.37 -3.52
N ALA A 456 -25.44 -15.73 -4.33
CA ALA A 456 -25.16 -17.12 -4.64
C ALA A 456 -24.85 -17.92 -3.35
N PRO A 457 -25.49 -19.08 -3.11
CA PRO A 457 -25.40 -19.81 -1.83
C PRO A 457 -24.03 -20.45 -1.56
N ASP A 458 -23.26 -20.75 -2.60
CA ASP A 458 -21.93 -21.35 -2.52
C ASP A 458 -20.85 -20.33 -2.92
N LEU A 459 -20.56 -19.37 -2.03
CA LEU A 459 -19.45 -18.45 -2.24
C LEU A 459 -18.13 -19.10 -1.80
N PRO A 460 -17.06 -19.00 -2.61
CA PRO A 460 -15.71 -19.24 -2.13
C PRO A 460 -15.40 -18.37 -0.90
N ALA A 461 -14.68 -18.92 0.08
CA ALA A 461 -14.34 -18.22 1.33
C ALA A 461 -13.51 -16.92 1.18
N ASP A 462 -13.03 -16.61 -0.04
CA ASP A 462 -12.09 -15.54 -0.35
C ASP A 462 -12.60 -14.65 -1.53
N CYS A 463 -13.83 -14.17 -1.44
CA CYS A 463 -14.47 -13.42 -2.52
C CYS A 463 -14.29 -11.89 -2.37
N PHE A 464 -13.76 -11.25 -3.43
CA PHE A 464 -13.80 -9.81 -3.65
C PHE A 464 -14.96 -9.52 -4.58
N TYR A 465 -15.76 -8.48 -4.28
CA TYR A 465 -16.84 -8.11 -5.18
C TYR A 465 -16.33 -7.11 -6.22
N TRP A 466 -16.87 -7.23 -7.43
CA TRP A 466 -16.57 -6.38 -8.56
C TRP A 466 -17.68 -5.37 -8.75
N VAL A 467 -17.28 -4.12 -8.96
CA VAL A 467 -18.16 -3.06 -9.42
C VAL A 467 -18.11 -3.08 -10.95
N ASN A 468 -19.07 -3.72 -11.58
CA ASN A 468 -19.20 -3.72 -13.03
C ASN A 468 -19.95 -2.47 -13.48
N PHE A 469 -19.47 -1.84 -14.54
CA PHE A 469 -20.14 -0.69 -15.13
C PHE A 469 -21.13 -1.19 -16.17
N GLN A 470 -22.37 -0.70 -16.13
CA GLN A 470 -23.39 -1.05 -17.11
C GLN A 470 -22.95 -0.65 -18.53
N GLU A 471 -22.33 0.53 -18.62
CA GLU A 471 -21.61 0.98 -19.81
C GLU A 471 -20.11 1.10 -19.48
N PRO A 472 -19.22 0.42 -20.23
CA PRO A 472 -17.78 0.56 -20.02
C PRO A 472 -17.31 2.00 -20.22
N LEU A 473 -16.48 2.49 -19.31
CA LEU A 473 -15.90 3.83 -19.39
C LEU A 473 -14.83 3.92 -20.48
N ARG A 474 -14.85 5.04 -21.20
CA ARG A 474 -13.91 5.38 -22.28
C ARG A 474 -13.49 6.84 -22.12
N ASN A 475 -12.38 7.22 -22.74
CA ASN A 475 -12.03 8.63 -22.78
C ASN A 475 -13.10 9.45 -23.52
N GLY A 476 -13.44 10.62 -22.98
CA GLY A 476 -14.51 11.48 -23.47
C GLY A 476 -15.93 11.09 -23.04
N SER A 477 -16.13 9.92 -22.42
CA SER A 477 -17.39 9.61 -21.73
C SER A 477 -17.62 10.54 -20.54
N GLN A 478 -18.88 10.68 -20.11
CA GLN A 478 -19.15 11.35 -18.83
C GLN A 478 -18.46 10.60 -17.68
N PRO A 479 -17.75 11.29 -16.77
CA PRO A 479 -17.14 10.65 -15.61
C PRO A 479 -18.18 9.94 -14.75
N LEU A 480 -17.84 8.75 -14.25
CA LEU A 480 -18.73 7.95 -13.42
C LEU A 480 -18.61 8.35 -11.95
N THR A 481 -19.75 8.48 -11.29
CA THR A 481 -19.85 8.59 -9.83
C THR A 481 -20.76 7.47 -9.35
N PHE A 482 -20.34 6.75 -8.32
CA PHE A 482 -21.13 5.68 -7.73
C PHE A 482 -20.84 5.60 -6.23
N ALA A 483 -21.79 5.03 -5.49
CA ALA A 483 -21.64 4.73 -4.08
C ALA A 483 -22.09 3.30 -3.76
N LEU A 484 -21.43 2.72 -2.77
CA LEU A 484 -21.65 1.37 -2.29
C LEU A 484 -21.98 1.42 -0.81
N ARG A 485 -23.00 0.68 -0.40
CA ARG A 485 -23.30 0.45 1.01
C ARG A 485 -22.80 -0.92 1.42
N GLU A 486 -22.16 -0.95 2.58
CA GLU A 486 -21.70 -2.17 3.22
C GLU A 486 -22.21 -2.21 4.64
N ALA A 487 -22.60 -3.38 5.11
CA ALA A 487 -22.99 -3.53 6.50
C ALA A 487 -22.59 -4.89 7.03
N ALA A 488 -22.11 -4.90 8.27
CA ALA A 488 -21.68 -6.10 8.97
C ALA A 488 -22.21 -6.11 10.40
N ALA A 489 -22.81 -7.23 10.80
CA ALA A 489 -23.38 -7.36 12.13
C ALA A 489 -22.32 -7.75 13.16
N ASN A 490 -22.26 -7.04 14.30
CA ASN A 490 -21.40 -7.37 15.45
C ASN A 490 -19.92 -7.47 15.08
N SER A 491 -19.52 -6.76 14.01
CA SER A 491 -18.19 -6.86 13.42
C SER A 491 -17.16 -6.13 14.26
N ILE A 492 -17.53 -5.04 14.94
CA ILE A 492 -16.61 -4.28 15.81
C ILE A 492 -16.70 -4.80 17.24
N ALA A 493 -15.56 -5.12 17.87
CA ALA A 493 -15.54 -5.43 19.30
C ALA A 493 -15.78 -4.16 20.13
N MET A 494 -16.77 -4.20 21.03
CA MET A 494 -17.13 -3.07 21.87
C MET A 494 -16.40 -3.06 23.22
N SER A 495 -15.72 -4.16 23.56
CA SER A 495 -15.02 -4.33 24.83
C SER A 495 -13.73 -5.17 24.71
N LEU A 496 -12.81 -4.98 25.66
CA LEU A 496 -11.58 -5.78 25.74
C LEU A 496 -11.86 -7.28 25.94
N TRP A 497 -12.96 -7.63 26.61
CA TRP A 497 -13.38 -9.02 26.76
C TRP A 497 -13.69 -9.66 25.41
N GLU A 498 -14.37 -8.94 24.51
CA GLU A 498 -14.67 -9.42 23.15
C GLU A 498 -13.39 -9.60 22.34
N VAL A 499 -12.46 -8.65 22.40
CA VAL A 499 -11.13 -8.76 21.78
C VAL A 499 -10.39 -10.00 22.31
N GLU A 500 -10.43 -10.25 23.62
CA GLU A 500 -9.85 -11.43 24.26
C GLU A 500 -10.52 -12.75 23.83
N GLN A 501 -11.83 -12.78 23.62
CA GLN A 501 -12.48 -13.98 23.12
C GLN A 501 -12.11 -14.21 21.66
N ARG A 502 -12.18 -13.18 20.82
CA ARG A 502 -11.91 -13.25 19.38
C ARG A 502 -10.44 -13.61 19.09
N SER A 503 -9.51 -13.26 19.97
CA SER A 503 -8.07 -13.54 19.81
C SER A 503 -7.67 -15.02 20.01
N ARG A 504 -8.39 -15.76 20.86
CA ARG A 504 -8.03 -17.13 21.30
C ARG A 504 -7.97 -18.16 20.16
N GLY A 505 -8.71 -17.94 19.08
CA GLY A 505 -8.75 -18.82 17.91
C GLY A 505 -7.81 -18.42 16.76
N GLN A 506 -7.11 -17.28 16.88
CA GLN A 506 -6.37 -16.67 15.76
C GLN A 506 -4.86 -16.47 16.03
N GLY A 507 -4.33 -17.03 17.11
CA GLY A 507 -2.92 -16.83 17.48
C GLY A 507 -2.57 -15.39 17.90
N TYR A 508 -3.58 -14.56 18.19
CA TYR A 508 -3.40 -13.23 18.76
C TYR A 508 -2.97 -13.37 20.22
N SER A 509 -1.67 -13.22 20.46
CA SER A 509 -1.07 -13.24 21.80
C SER A 509 -1.07 -11.86 22.45
N LEU A 510 -0.93 -11.79 23.79
CA LEU A 510 -0.59 -10.57 24.54
C LEU A 510 0.68 -9.88 24.00
N SER A 511 1.51 -10.60 23.26
CA SER A 511 2.69 -10.07 22.58
C SER A 511 2.37 -9.35 21.26
N ASN A 512 1.11 -9.37 20.78
CA ASN A 512 0.70 -8.63 19.58
C ASN A 512 0.56 -7.13 19.93
N PRO A 513 1.28 -6.22 19.25
CA PRO A 513 1.16 -4.78 19.49
C PRO A 513 -0.25 -4.20 19.21
N ASP A 514 -1.10 -4.92 18.47
CA ASP A 514 -2.49 -4.54 18.19
C ASP A 514 -3.49 -5.12 19.21
N TYR A 515 -3.03 -5.77 20.28
CA TYR A 515 -3.91 -6.27 21.33
C TYR A 515 -4.69 -5.14 22.01
N GLY A 516 -6.02 -5.29 22.09
CA GLY A 516 -6.92 -4.28 22.69
C GLY A 516 -7.23 -3.10 21.77
N PHE A 517 -6.99 -3.23 20.47
CA PHE A 517 -7.33 -2.23 19.47
C PHE A 517 -8.29 -2.79 18.42
N GLU A 518 -9.16 -1.93 17.91
CA GLU A 518 -9.98 -2.13 16.72
C GLU A 518 -9.60 -1.11 15.65
N GLU A 519 -9.93 -1.41 14.40
CA GLU A 519 -9.67 -0.50 13.28
C GLU A 519 -10.69 -0.62 12.15
N VAL A 520 -10.99 0.50 11.49
CA VAL A 520 -11.74 0.54 10.23
C VAL A 520 -10.98 1.34 9.19
N GLY A 521 -11.06 0.95 7.93
CA GLY A 521 -10.34 1.65 6.87
C GLY A 521 -10.57 1.14 5.47
N SER A 522 -9.92 1.81 4.52
CA SER A 522 -10.11 1.59 3.09
C SER A 522 -8.78 1.21 2.43
N HIS A 523 -8.84 0.27 1.48
CA HIS A 523 -7.71 -0.08 0.63
C HIS A 523 -7.80 0.66 -0.69
N ILE A 524 -6.75 1.40 -1.06
CA ILE A 524 -6.75 2.22 -2.27
C ILE A 524 -6.26 1.40 -3.46
N SER A 525 -7.19 0.99 -4.33
CA SER A 525 -6.90 0.11 -5.47
C SER A 525 -6.64 0.85 -6.79
N TYR A 526 -6.92 2.15 -6.88
CA TYR A 526 -6.71 2.98 -8.06
C TYR A 526 -6.38 4.43 -7.66
N PRO A 527 -5.78 5.25 -8.55
CA PRO A 527 -5.43 6.63 -8.22
C PRO A 527 -6.66 7.51 -7.98
N VAL A 528 -6.72 8.10 -6.79
CA VAL A 528 -7.73 9.09 -6.37
C VAL A 528 -7.01 10.35 -5.90
N GLU A 529 -7.53 11.54 -6.22
CA GLU A 529 -6.89 12.79 -5.79
C GLU A 529 -7.08 13.08 -4.30
N LYS A 530 -8.23 12.73 -3.72
CA LYS A 530 -8.50 12.90 -2.29
C LYS A 530 -9.26 11.71 -1.71
N LEU A 531 -8.84 11.24 -0.54
CA LEU A 531 -9.60 10.33 0.31
C LEU A 531 -10.11 11.09 1.53
N THR A 532 -11.41 11.00 1.80
CA THR A 532 -12.03 11.56 3.01
C THR A 532 -12.66 10.42 3.79
N MET A 533 -12.10 10.10 4.96
CA MET A 533 -12.67 9.09 5.87
C MET A 533 -13.43 9.78 7.00
N ARG A 534 -14.65 9.33 7.26
CA ARG A 534 -15.52 9.83 8.33
C ARG A 534 -15.92 8.65 9.20
N VAL A 535 -15.56 8.69 10.49
CA VAL A 535 -15.93 7.64 11.44
C VAL A 535 -16.78 8.23 12.55
N THR A 536 -18.01 7.74 12.67
CA THR A 536 -18.94 8.08 13.74
C THR A 536 -18.96 6.93 14.75
N PHE A 537 -18.64 7.26 16.01
CA PHE A 537 -18.64 6.32 17.11
C PHE A 537 -19.94 6.42 17.92
N PRO A 538 -20.39 5.32 18.53
CA PRO A 538 -21.53 5.33 19.43
C PRO A 538 -21.14 5.94 20.79
N PRO A 539 -22.11 6.34 21.63
CA PRO A 539 -21.84 7.02 22.90
C PRO A 539 -20.93 6.25 23.86
N GLN A 540 -20.95 4.92 23.84
CA GLN A 540 -20.11 4.06 24.67
C GLN A 540 -18.61 4.21 24.39
N LEU A 541 -18.25 4.75 23.21
CA LEU A 541 -16.88 5.01 22.79
C LEU A 541 -16.51 6.50 22.90
N ASP A 542 -17.31 7.30 23.61
CA ASP A 542 -16.99 8.71 23.87
C ASP A 542 -15.65 8.87 24.58
N GLY A 543 -14.91 9.91 24.20
CA GLY A 543 -13.57 10.20 24.75
C GLY A 543 -12.44 9.37 24.14
N ILE A 544 -12.75 8.37 23.30
CA ILE A 544 -11.74 7.63 22.55
C ILE A 544 -11.24 8.48 21.38
N THR A 545 -9.93 8.62 21.28
CA THR A 545 -9.26 9.29 20.16
C THR A 545 -8.63 8.23 19.26
N PRO A 546 -9.14 8.02 18.02
CA PRO A 546 -8.50 7.13 17.07
C PRO A 546 -7.17 7.72 16.59
N ARG A 547 -6.29 6.85 16.10
CA ARG A 547 -5.03 7.22 15.44
C ARG A 547 -5.00 6.67 14.02
N PRO A 548 -4.51 7.44 13.03
CA PRO A 548 -4.31 6.90 11.70
C PRO A 548 -3.26 5.80 11.69
N ARG A 549 -3.52 4.78 10.89
CA ARG A 549 -2.62 3.68 10.62
C ARG A 549 -2.55 3.48 9.12
N CYS A 550 -1.32 3.48 8.61
CA CYS A 550 -1.05 3.28 7.19
C CYS A 550 -0.28 1.98 7.01
N ARG A 551 -0.72 1.14 6.08
CA ARG A 551 -0.03 -0.10 5.74
C ARG A 551 0.10 -0.21 4.24
N ARG A 552 1.27 -0.63 3.78
CA ARG A 552 1.60 -0.75 2.36
C ARG A 552 1.63 -2.21 1.92
N HIS A 553 1.12 -2.48 0.73
CA HIS A 553 1.28 -3.78 0.10
C HIS A 553 2.79 -4.05 -0.14
N PRO A 554 3.30 -5.27 0.07
CA PRO A 554 4.72 -5.59 -0.06
C PRO A 554 5.28 -5.38 -1.49
N ALA A 555 4.40 -5.41 -2.49
CA ALA A 555 4.76 -5.13 -3.89
C ALA A 555 4.98 -3.64 -4.21
N ILE A 556 4.65 -2.71 -3.30
CA ILE A 556 4.97 -1.28 -3.49
C ILE A 556 6.49 -1.10 -3.65
N PRO A 557 6.95 -0.20 -4.54
CA PRO A 557 6.18 0.74 -5.37
C PRO A 557 5.60 0.14 -6.66
N ASP A 558 5.94 -1.10 -6.98
CA ASP A 558 5.55 -1.79 -8.22
C ASP A 558 4.16 -2.44 -8.10
N PHE A 559 3.33 -2.00 -7.14
CA PHE A 559 2.01 -2.56 -6.88
C PHE A 559 1.21 -2.63 -8.19
N PRO A 560 0.75 -3.80 -8.62
CA PRO A 560 0.08 -3.94 -9.91
C PRO A 560 -1.26 -3.20 -9.84
N LEU A 561 -1.40 -2.14 -10.64
CA LEU A 561 -2.66 -1.40 -10.78
C LEU A 561 -3.50 -1.87 -11.96
N GLU A 562 -2.94 -2.72 -12.80
CA GLU A 562 -3.77 -3.57 -13.65
C GLU A 562 -4.20 -4.76 -12.82
N TYR A 563 -5.47 -4.79 -12.45
CA TYR A 563 -6.00 -5.87 -11.65
C TYR A 563 -6.04 -7.15 -12.49
N LEU A 564 -5.07 -8.00 -12.23
CA LEU A 564 -4.97 -9.36 -12.73
C LEU A 564 -5.36 -10.32 -11.59
N PRO A 565 -6.43 -11.13 -11.76
CA PRO A 565 -6.89 -12.09 -10.75
C PRO A 565 -5.79 -13.01 -10.22
N GLU A 566 -4.68 -13.20 -10.94
CA GLU A 566 -3.53 -13.99 -10.48
C GLU A 566 -2.73 -13.42 -9.30
N HIS A 567 -2.87 -12.14 -8.94
CA HIS A 567 -2.16 -11.51 -7.82
C HIS A 567 -2.96 -11.48 -6.50
N ARG A 568 -4.14 -12.12 -6.47
CA ARG A 568 -4.88 -12.35 -5.23
C ARG A 568 -4.20 -13.39 -4.34
N ALA A 569 -4.48 -13.36 -3.04
CA ALA A 569 -4.28 -14.54 -2.20
C ALA A 569 -5.19 -15.66 -2.71
N ARG A 570 -4.61 -16.69 -3.33
CA ARG A 570 -5.38 -17.87 -3.77
C ARG A 570 -5.77 -18.70 -2.55
N ARG A 571 -6.87 -19.46 -2.65
CA ARG A 571 -7.32 -20.40 -1.62
C ARG A 571 -6.12 -21.22 -1.11
N ARG A 572 -5.85 -21.19 0.21
CA ARG A 572 -4.70 -21.83 0.92
C ARG A 572 -3.34 -21.12 0.84
N GLN A 573 -3.24 -19.95 0.23
CA GLN A 573 -2.08 -19.07 0.43
C GLN A 573 -2.29 -18.21 1.68
N PRO A 574 -1.24 -17.94 2.47
CA PRO A 574 -1.36 -17.02 3.59
C PRO A 574 -1.79 -15.63 3.07
N PRO A 575 -2.65 -14.92 3.81
CA PRO A 575 -3.04 -13.56 3.43
C PRO A 575 -1.80 -12.68 3.28
N VAL A 576 -1.86 -11.72 2.36
CA VAL A 576 -0.75 -10.80 2.13
C VAL A 576 -0.48 -10.03 3.42
N GLN A 577 0.73 -10.18 3.95
CA GLN A 577 1.14 -9.45 5.13
C GLN A 577 1.52 -8.02 4.73
N TYR A 578 0.58 -7.10 4.94
CA TYR A 578 0.83 -5.68 4.73
C TYR A 578 1.90 -5.17 5.72
N VAL A 579 2.76 -4.28 5.23
CA VAL A 579 3.87 -3.73 6.02
C VAL A 579 3.45 -2.38 6.61
N PRO A 580 3.61 -2.13 7.92
CA PRO A 580 3.34 -0.81 8.50
C PRO A 580 4.20 0.29 7.88
N ASP A 581 3.61 1.46 7.60
CA ASP A 581 4.31 2.67 7.20
C ASP A 581 4.06 3.78 8.23
N ASN A 582 4.96 3.85 9.22
CA ASN A 582 4.84 4.79 10.34
C ASN A 582 5.09 6.24 9.93
N ASP A 583 5.87 6.49 8.87
CA ASP A 583 6.13 7.85 8.42
C ASP A 583 4.90 8.41 7.70
N LEU A 584 4.25 7.59 6.87
CA LEU A 584 2.97 7.95 6.25
C LEU A 584 1.90 8.18 7.32
N ALA A 585 1.75 7.26 8.28
CA ALA A 585 0.76 7.40 9.37
C ALA A 585 0.96 8.68 10.21
N LYS A 586 2.21 9.07 10.48
CA LYS A 586 2.53 10.32 11.20
C LYS A 586 2.19 11.58 10.39
N GLU A 587 2.32 11.52 9.07
CA GLU A 587 1.96 12.64 8.20
C GLU A 587 0.43 12.80 8.19
N GLU A 588 -0.32 11.72 7.93
CA GLU A 588 -1.79 11.78 7.89
C GLU A 588 -2.41 12.11 9.27
N ALA A 589 -1.74 11.77 10.37
CA ALA A 589 -2.19 12.14 11.72
C ALA A 589 -2.34 13.64 11.94
N ARG A 590 -1.70 14.49 11.13
CA ARG A 590 -1.84 15.96 11.21
C ARG A 590 -3.18 16.45 10.68
N GLU A 591 -3.80 15.68 9.79
CA GLU A 591 -5.05 16.03 9.11
C GLU A 591 -6.29 15.43 9.81
N LEU A 592 -6.09 14.65 10.89
CA LEU A 592 -7.18 14.09 11.67
C LEU A 592 -7.84 15.17 12.52
N THR A 593 -9.15 15.37 12.32
CA THR A 593 -9.96 16.34 13.05
C THR A 593 -11.21 15.69 13.65
N TYR A 594 -11.76 16.30 14.70
CA TYR A 594 -13.02 15.87 15.31
C TYR A 594 -14.09 16.93 15.14
N LYS A 595 -15.25 16.55 14.63
CA LYS A 595 -16.43 17.41 14.47
C LYS A 595 -17.42 17.15 15.59
N THR A 596 -17.50 18.06 16.55
CA THR A 596 -18.36 17.91 17.75
C THR A 596 -19.85 17.86 17.40
N GLU A 597 -20.32 18.67 16.44
CA GLU A 597 -21.73 18.73 16.05
C GLU A 597 -22.27 17.40 15.51
N SER A 598 -21.43 16.65 14.79
CA SER A 598 -21.79 15.36 14.20
C SER A 598 -21.18 14.15 14.92
N ARG A 599 -20.41 14.38 15.99
CA ARG A 599 -19.62 13.36 16.72
C ARG A 599 -18.74 12.49 15.81
N THR A 600 -18.18 13.09 14.77
CA THR A 600 -17.47 12.38 13.71
C THR A 600 -15.99 12.72 13.69
N TRP A 601 -15.13 11.71 13.61
CA TRP A 601 -13.73 11.88 13.25
C TRP A 601 -13.57 11.97 11.75
N VAL A 602 -12.85 12.97 11.25
CA VAL A 602 -12.61 13.20 9.83
C VAL A 602 -11.12 13.18 9.56
N LEU A 603 -10.70 12.29 8.66
CA LEU A 603 -9.33 12.20 8.15
C LEU A 603 -9.35 12.51 6.65
N GLU A 604 -8.68 13.58 6.25
CA GLU A 604 -8.53 13.97 4.85
C GLU A 604 -7.11 13.67 4.36
N ILE A 605 -6.99 12.92 3.27
CA ILE A 605 -5.72 12.45 2.72
C ILE A 605 -5.65 12.87 1.26
N ASP A 606 -4.76 13.79 0.95
CA ASP A 606 -4.48 14.18 -0.43
C ASP A 606 -3.58 13.15 -1.12
N HIS A 607 -3.91 12.75 -2.33
CA HIS A 607 -3.15 11.81 -3.16
C HIS A 607 -2.79 10.51 -2.40
N PRO A 608 -3.77 9.77 -1.86
CA PRO A 608 -3.50 8.50 -1.21
C PRO A 608 -2.78 7.55 -2.17
N ILE A 609 -1.67 6.97 -1.72
CA ILE A 609 -0.84 6.04 -2.49
C ILE A 609 -1.62 4.75 -2.80
N PRO A 610 -1.84 4.39 -4.08
CA PRO A 610 -2.45 3.12 -4.44
C PRO A 610 -1.63 1.91 -3.98
N GLY A 611 -2.30 0.87 -3.50
CA GLY A 611 -1.72 -0.29 -2.83
C GLY A 611 -1.48 -0.09 -1.32
N CYS A 612 -1.79 1.09 -0.77
CA CYS A 612 -1.84 1.32 0.67
C CYS A 612 -3.26 1.18 1.22
N THR A 613 -3.34 0.74 2.47
CA THR A 613 -4.54 0.77 3.30
C THR A 613 -4.39 1.89 4.33
N TYR A 614 -5.41 2.74 4.42
CA TYR A 614 -5.53 3.81 5.41
C TYR A 614 -6.66 3.44 6.36
N SER A 615 -6.35 3.35 7.65
CA SER A 615 -7.33 3.02 8.69
C SER A 615 -7.24 3.96 9.88
N LEU A 616 -8.33 4.07 10.61
CA LEU A 616 -8.38 4.67 11.95
C LEU A 616 -8.43 3.54 12.96
N GLN A 617 -7.44 3.51 13.86
CA GLN A 617 -7.31 2.49 14.91
C GLN A 617 -7.58 3.12 16.27
N TRP A 618 -8.33 2.46 17.14
CA TRP A 618 -8.61 2.95 18.49
C TRP A 618 -8.54 1.84 19.53
N SER A 619 -8.28 2.21 20.78
CA SER A 619 -8.31 1.26 21.90
C SER A 619 -9.75 0.94 22.27
N VAL A 620 -10.09 -0.33 22.44
CA VAL A 620 -11.40 -0.70 22.98
C VAL A 620 -11.46 -0.45 24.49
N PRO A 621 -12.61 -0.03 25.04
CA PRO A 621 -12.80 0.07 26.47
C PRO A 621 -12.56 -1.27 27.16
N ASP A 622 -12.08 -1.23 28.41
CA ASP A 622 -11.98 -2.40 29.27
C ASP A 622 -13.01 -2.31 30.41
N PRO A 623 -14.30 -2.58 30.14
CA PRO A 623 -15.34 -2.54 31.17
C PRO A 623 -15.34 -3.80 32.06
N ARG A 624 -14.26 -4.61 32.08
CA ARG A 624 -14.29 -5.96 32.68
C ARG A 624 -15.03 -6.01 34.01
N ALA A 625 -16.02 -6.91 34.07
CA ALA A 625 -16.72 -7.27 35.29
C ALA A 625 -15.74 -7.51 36.44
N HIS A 626 -16.20 -7.30 37.67
CA HIS A 626 -15.42 -7.59 38.86
C HIS A 626 -14.84 -9.02 38.80
N LYS A 627 -13.53 -9.21 39.02
CA LYS A 627 -12.80 -10.49 38.78
C LYS A 627 -13.50 -11.75 39.30
N ARG A 628 -14.24 -11.63 40.40
CA ARG A 628 -15.03 -12.72 41.02
C ARG A 628 -16.17 -13.21 40.12
N ILE A 629 -16.86 -12.32 39.41
CA ILE A 629 -17.97 -12.65 38.51
C ILE A 629 -17.42 -13.41 37.30
N CYS A 630 -16.35 -12.90 36.66
CA CYS A 630 -15.71 -13.61 35.56
C CYS A 630 -15.27 -15.03 35.94
N ALA A 631 -14.67 -15.21 37.11
CA ALA A 631 -14.23 -16.53 37.59
C ALA A 631 -15.42 -17.49 37.80
N ARG A 632 -16.53 -17.03 38.38
CA ARG A 632 -17.74 -17.84 38.59
C ARG A 632 -18.46 -18.15 37.29
N THR A 633 -18.59 -17.19 36.38
CA THR A 633 -19.16 -17.43 35.05
C THR A 633 -18.35 -18.48 34.28
N VAL A 634 -17.02 -18.41 34.31
CA VAL A 634 -16.18 -19.45 33.70
C VAL A 634 -16.41 -20.81 34.36
N ALA A 635 -16.56 -20.87 35.69
CA ALA A 635 -16.88 -22.12 36.37
C ALA A 635 -18.25 -22.69 35.94
N TYR A 636 -19.30 -21.87 35.89
CA TYR A 636 -20.63 -22.28 35.42
C TYR A 636 -20.60 -22.73 33.96
N ARG A 637 -19.93 -22.00 33.07
CA ARG A 637 -19.75 -22.41 31.66
C ARG A 637 -19.04 -23.76 31.56
N LYS A 638 -17.98 -23.99 32.35
CA LYS A 638 -17.29 -25.29 32.42
C LYS A 638 -18.20 -26.41 32.91
N MET A 639 -19.03 -26.17 33.93
CA MET A 639 -20.00 -27.15 34.41
C MET A 639 -21.01 -27.50 33.32
N LEU A 640 -21.58 -26.49 32.64
CA LEU A 640 -22.55 -26.69 31.56
C LEU A 640 -21.91 -27.37 30.34
N ALA A 641 -20.65 -27.06 30.02
CA ALA A 641 -19.91 -27.68 28.92
C ALA A 641 -19.77 -29.21 29.07
N ARG A 642 -19.92 -29.76 30.28
CA ARG A 642 -19.97 -31.21 30.53
C ARG A 642 -21.14 -31.92 29.82
N LEU A 643 -22.19 -31.18 29.47
CA LEU A 643 -23.28 -31.66 28.64
C LEU A 643 -22.88 -31.80 27.15
N LEU A 644 -21.90 -31.02 26.69
CA LEU A 644 -21.42 -31.04 25.30
C LEU A 644 -20.33 -32.09 25.07
N ASP A 645 -19.41 -32.27 26.02
CA ASP A 645 -18.25 -33.16 25.86
C ASP A 645 -18.51 -34.62 26.28
N GLY A 646 -19.70 -34.91 26.83
CA GLY A 646 -20.10 -36.24 27.28
C GLY A 646 -19.49 -36.68 28.62
N SER A 647 -18.87 -35.77 29.37
CA SER A 647 -18.29 -36.04 30.70
C SER A 647 -19.32 -36.07 31.85
N CYS A 648 -20.59 -35.77 31.56
CA CYS A 648 -21.71 -35.98 32.48
C CYS A 648 -22.17 -37.44 32.49
N GLU A 649 -22.51 -37.96 33.67
CA GLU A 649 -23.15 -39.28 33.77
C GLU A 649 -24.49 -39.31 33.03
N PRO A 650 -24.88 -40.42 32.39
CA PRO A 650 -26.11 -40.51 31.61
C PRO A 650 -27.38 -40.07 32.36
N ASN A 651 -27.47 -40.38 33.66
CA ASN A 651 -28.60 -39.98 34.52
C ASN A 651 -28.71 -38.44 34.68
N ILE A 652 -27.56 -37.75 34.81
CA ILE A 652 -27.49 -36.30 34.91
C ILE A 652 -27.99 -35.67 33.60
N VAL A 653 -27.54 -36.20 32.46
CA VAL A 653 -27.99 -35.75 31.13
C VAL A 653 -29.49 -35.93 30.97
N THR A 654 -30.04 -37.10 31.36
CA THR A 654 -31.49 -37.34 31.31
C THR A 654 -32.28 -36.35 32.18
N LYS A 655 -31.80 -36.05 33.40
CA LYS A 655 -32.44 -35.05 34.27
C LYS A 655 -32.40 -33.64 33.67
N CYS A 656 -31.28 -33.24 33.09
CA CYS A 656 -31.15 -31.93 32.43
C CYS A 656 -32.05 -31.85 31.17
N GLN A 657 -32.08 -32.90 30.34
CA GLN A 657 -32.98 -32.99 29.19
C GLN A 657 -34.45 -32.88 29.64
N SER A 658 -34.85 -33.58 30.70
CA SER A 658 -36.22 -33.50 31.22
C SER A 658 -36.61 -32.09 31.67
N ARG A 659 -35.69 -31.35 32.29
CA ARG A 659 -35.89 -29.94 32.65
C ARG A 659 -36.00 -29.05 31.41
N PHE A 660 -35.13 -29.25 30.42
CA PHE A 660 -35.19 -28.52 29.16
C PHE A 660 -36.48 -28.80 28.39
N ASP A 661 -36.93 -30.05 28.31
CA ASP A 661 -38.18 -30.44 27.64
C ASP A 661 -39.43 -29.84 28.32
N GLN A 662 -39.37 -29.62 29.64
CA GLN A 662 -40.43 -28.92 30.36
C GLN A 662 -40.47 -27.44 29.94
N LEU A 663 -39.32 -26.74 29.96
CA LEU A 663 -39.24 -25.36 29.50
C LEU A 663 -39.67 -25.22 28.03
N ALA A 664 -39.11 -26.05 27.15
CA ALA A 664 -39.39 -26.02 25.73
C ALA A 664 -40.90 -26.15 25.46
N ARG A 665 -41.59 -27.08 26.14
CA ARG A 665 -43.05 -27.21 26.03
C ARG A 665 -43.81 -25.97 26.48
N ILE A 666 -43.37 -25.32 27.57
CA ILE A 666 -44.01 -24.08 28.07
C ILE A 666 -43.84 -22.95 27.04
N LEU A 667 -42.61 -22.72 26.57
CA LEU A 667 -42.32 -21.66 25.60
C LEU A 667 -42.98 -21.92 24.25
N MET A 668 -42.88 -23.15 23.73
CA MET A 668 -43.54 -23.55 22.49
C MET A 668 -45.06 -23.33 22.59
N ALA A 669 -45.71 -23.78 23.67
CA ALA A 669 -47.14 -23.56 23.86
C ALA A 669 -47.51 -22.07 23.96
N ARG A 670 -46.68 -21.24 24.62
CA ARG A 670 -46.91 -19.79 24.76
C ARG A 670 -46.85 -19.07 23.42
N PHE A 671 -45.91 -19.46 22.57
CA PHE A 671 -45.61 -18.77 21.31
C PHE A 671 -46.20 -19.45 20.07
N LYS A 672 -46.95 -20.53 20.24
CA LYS A 672 -47.68 -21.21 19.18
C LYS A 672 -48.94 -20.43 18.78
N VAL A 673 -49.25 -20.42 17.50
CA VAL A 673 -50.51 -19.86 16.97
C VAL A 673 -51.70 -20.71 17.43
N GLY A 674 -52.69 -20.08 18.07
CA GLY A 674 -53.81 -20.79 18.68
C GLY A 674 -54.71 -21.59 17.72
N PHE A 675 -54.67 -21.32 16.42
CA PHE A 675 -55.53 -21.95 15.41
C PHE A 675 -54.81 -22.88 14.43
N ASP A 676 -53.48 -22.93 14.43
CA ASP A 676 -52.72 -23.80 13.52
C ASP A 676 -52.12 -25.01 14.25
N GLN A 677 -52.68 -26.19 14.00
CA GLN A 677 -52.14 -27.43 14.56
C GLN A 677 -50.88 -27.92 13.82
N GLY A 678 -50.57 -27.38 12.65
CA GLY A 678 -49.44 -27.77 11.80
C GLY A 678 -48.14 -27.01 12.05
N GLU A 679 -48.15 -25.93 12.83
CA GLU A 679 -46.93 -25.17 13.18
C GLU A 679 -45.90 -26.10 13.84
N ARG A 680 -44.69 -26.11 13.28
CA ARG A 680 -43.54 -26.83 13.83
C ARG A 680 -42.60 -25.83 14.48
N GLN A 681 -42.20 -26.17 15.70
CA GLN A 681 -41.28 -25.36 16.48
C GLN A 681 -40.06 -26.18 16.88
N THR A 682 -38.94 -25.50 17.04
CA THR A 682 -37.67 -26.07 17.53
C THR A 682 -37.17 -25.24 18.70
N ALA A 683 -36.58 -25.91 19.70
CA ALA A 683 -35.90 -25.23 20.79
C ALA A 683 -34.51 -25.79 21.00
N PHE A 684 -33.53 -24.91 21.23
CA PHE A 684 -32.15 -25.27 21.51
C PHE A 684 -31.65 -24.58 22.78
N LEU A 685 -30.96 -25.32 23.64
CA LEU A 685 -30.06 -24.75 24.64
C LEU A 685 -28.68 -24.64 24.01
N MET A 686 -28.27 -23.43 23.67
CA MET A 686 -26.98 -23.11 23.07
C MET A 686 -25.99 -22.71 24.16
N LEU A 687 -24.91 -23.48 24.33
CA LEU A 687 -23.87 -23.21 25.32
C LEU A 687 -22.61 -22.66 24.64
N TYR A 688 -21.96 -21.68 25.27
CA TYR A 688 -20.77 -21.06 24.73
C TYR A 688 -19.51 -21.88 25.01
N ASP A 689 -18.91 -22.40 23.94
CA ASP A 689 -17.60 -23.04 23.93
C ASP A 689 -16.52 -21.96 23.74
N SER A 690 -15.80 -21.64 24.81
CA SER A 690 -14.77 -20.60 24.80
C SER A 690 -13.49 -21.00 24.07
N ASP A 691 -13.28 -22.30 23.85
CA ASP A 691 -12.09 -22.81 23.17
C ASP A 691 -12.27 -22.75 21.66
N GLN A 692 -13.51 -22.95 21.18
CA GLN A 692 -13.87 -22.85 19.76
C GLN A 692 -14.50 -21.51 19.36
N ILE A 693 -14.83 -20.64 20.33
CA ILE A 693 -15.47 -19.32 20.12
C ILE A 693 -16.82 -19.48 19.40
N ARG A 694 -17.62 -20.47 19.82
CA ARG A 694 -18.90 -20.83 19.19
C ARG A 694 -19.93 -21.22 20.24
N LEU A 695 -21.19 -20.95 19.95
CA LEU A 695 -22.35 -21.50 20.64
C LEU A 695 -22.70 -22.86 20.03
N ARG A 696 -22.84 -23.88 20.88
CA ARG A 696 -23.11 -25.25 20.47
C ARG A 696 -24.39 -25.78 21.11
N PRO A 697 -25.20 -26.57 20.40
CA PRO A 697 -26.48 -27.06 20.89
C PRO A 697 -26.21 -28.20 21.89
N ALA A 698 -26.52 -27.96 23.16
CA ALA A 698 -26.33 -28.95 24.23
C ALA A 698 -27.56 -29.84 24.41
N LEU A 699 -28.75 -29.24 24.38
CA LEU A 699 -30.03 -29.92 24.49
C LEU A 699 -30.98 -29.37 23.43
N THR A 700 -31.83 -30.23 22.89
CA THR A 700 -32.71 -29.88 21.77
C THR A 700 -34.10 -30.47 21.96
N ASN A 701 -35.11 -29.81 21.40
CA ASN A 701 -36.50 -30.28 21.36
C ASN A 701 -37.15 -29.86 20.03
N GLY A 702 -37.90 -30.77 19.38
CA GLY A 702 -38.47 -30.57 18.05
C GLY A 702 -37.59 -31.15 16.91
N PRO A 703 -37.84 -30.75 15.65
CA PRO A 703 -37.02 -31.15 14.49
C PRO A 703 -35.53 -30.75 14.63
N ILE A 704 -34.60 -31.69 14.42
CA ILE A 704 -33.14 -31.47 14.58
C ILE A 704 -32.43 -31.76 13.25
N PRO A 705 -31.31 -31.08 12.93
CA PRO A 705 -30.54 -31.35 11.72
C PRO A 705 -29.99 -32.77 11.70
N ALA A 706 -29.94 -33.40 10.52
CA ALA A 706 -29.55 -34.82 10.39
C ALA A 706 -28.09 -35.09 10.82
N ASP A 707 -27.22 -34.09 10.72
CA ASP A 707 -25.80 -34.15 11.09
C ASP A 707 -25.52 -33.73 12.55
N LYS A 708 -26.51 -33.17 13.26
CA LYS A 708 -26.40 -32.64 14.63
C LYS A 708 -25.28 -31.60 14.86
N THR A 709 -24.74 -31.00 13.80
CA THR A 709 -23.60 -30.06 13.86
C THR A 709 -24.04 -28.61 13.66
N TYR A 710 -24.99 -28.13 14.47
CA TYR A 710 -25.50 -26.77 14.38
C TYR A 710 -24.73 -25.80 15.30
N ASP A 711 -23.53 -25.40 14.91
CA ASP A 711 -22.73 -24.44 15.68
C ASP A 711 -22.92 -23.00 15.18
N VAL A 712 -22.95 -22.04 16.11
CA VAL A 712 -23.14 -20.60 15.80
C VAL A 712 -21.93 -19.80 16.30
N PRO A 713 -21.19 -19.05 15.46
CA PRO A 713 -20.07 -18.22 15.91
C PRO A 713 -20.47 -17.14 16.93
N LEU A 714 -19.53 -16.69 17.76
CA LEU A 714 -19.73 -15.52 18.64
C LEU A 714 -20.17 -14.30 17.81
N GLY A 715 -21.27 -13.65 18.21
CA GLY A 715 -21.84 -12.50 17.49
C GLY A 715 -22.57 -12.84 16.18
N GLY A 716 -22.44 -14.07 15.67
CA GLY A 716 -23.11 -14.54 14.45
C GLY A 716 -24.47 -15.14 14.72
N GLY A 717 -25.37 -15.07 13.75
CA GLY A 717 -26.72 -15.63 13.90
C GLY A 717 -27.56 -14.92 14.97
N VAL A 718 -28.85 -15.26 15.06
CA VAL A 718 -29.74 -14.70 16.10
C VAL A 718 -29.25 -15.08 17.51
N ALA A 719 -28.78 -16.32 17.70
CA ALA A 719 -28.26 -16.80 18.98
C ALA A 719 -26.96 -16.11 19.39
N GLY A 720 -25.98 -16.01 18.48
CA GLY A 720 -24.68 -15.39 18.79
C GLY A 720 -24.79 -13.88 18.95
N ALA A 721 -25.68 -13.22 18.21
CA ALA A 721 -26.02 -11.82 18.44
C ALA A 721 -26.65 -11.63 19.82
N ALA A 722 -27.67 -12.41 20.20
CA ALA A 722 -28.28 -12.30 21.52
C ALA A 722 -27.29 -12.53 22.66
N PHE A 723 -26.37 -13.50 22.48
CA PHE A 723 -25.29 -13.76 23.43
C PHE A 723 -24.34 -12.58 23.59
N LEU A 724 -23.91 -11.98 22.48
CA LEU A 724 -22.94 -10.88 22.49
C LEU A 724 -23.56 -9.56 22.94
N GLN A 725 -24.73 -9.23 22.38
CA GLN A 725 -25.47 -8.00 22.64
C GLN A 725 -26.12 -7.99 24.02
N ARG A 726 -26.29 -9.17 24.64
CA ARG A 726 -26.95 -9.35 25.94
C ARG A 726 -28.41 -8.90 25.93
N GLN A 727 -29.06 -9.06 24.78
CA GLN A 727 -30.44 -8.64 24.55
C GLN A 727 -31.27 -9.82 24.06
N ILE A 728 -32.55 -9.77 24.40
CA ILE A 728 -33.54 -10.66 23.80
C ILE A 728 -33.69 -10.25 22.35
N ILE A 729 -33.59 -11.21 21.42
CA ILE A 729 -33.75 -10.94 19.99
C ILE A 729 -34.89 -11.77 19.47
N ALA A 730 -35.98 -11.09 19.08
CA ALA A 730 -37.03 -11.64 18.23
C ALA A 730 -36.69 -11.29 16.78
N TRP A 731 -36.40 -12.30 15.97
CA TRP A 731 -36.06 -12.15 14.56
C TRP A 731 -37.18 -12.70 13.67
N LYS A 732 -37.55 -11.92 12.66
CA LYS A 732 -38.52 -12.28 11.62
C LYS A 732 -37.85 -12.47 10.27
N ASN A 733 -38.27 -13.52 9.56
CA ASN A 733 -37.91 -13.75 8.16
C ASN A 733 -38.75 -12.85 7.25
N ASP A 734 -38.51 -11.55 7.31
CA ASP A 734 -39.10 -10.56 6.42
C ASP A 734 -38.09 -10.17 5.34
N PRO A 735 -38.36 -10.43 4.05
CA PRO A 735 -37.52 -9.99 2.94
C PRO A 735 -37.27 -8.47 2.89
N LYS A 736 -38.13 -7.68 3.55
CA LYS A 736 -38.00 -6.22 3.65
C LYS A 736 -37.27 -5.76 4.92
N SER A 737 -36.95 -6.66 5.84
CA SER A 737 -36.25 -6.32 7.08
C SER A 737 -34.87 -5.75 6.78
N LYS A 738 -34.51 -4.68 7.50
CA LYS A 738 -33.16 -4.09 7.49
C LYS A 738 -32.23 -4.75 8.51
N SER A 739 -32.66 -5.83 9.16
CA SER A 739 -31.85 -6.52 10.16
C SER A 739 -30.61 -7.15 9.52
N LEU A 740 -29.44 -6.80 10.06
CA LEU A 740 -28.15 -7.37 9.64
C LEU A 740 -27.93 -8.79 10.19
N ILE A 741 -28.72 -9.17 11.20
CA ILE A 741 -28.67 -10.48 11.85
C ILE A 741 -29.62 -11.42 11.11
N ARG A 742 -29.12 -12.59 10.69
CA ARG A 742 -29.96 -13.66 10.13
C ARG A 742 -29.66 -14.98 10.82
N PRO A 743 -30.63 -15.87 11.05
CA PRO A 743 -30.39 -17.14 11.71
C PRO A 743 -29.42 -17.99 10.91
N ALA A 744 -28.53 -18.70 11.61
CA ALA A 744 -27.76 -19.75 10.97
C ALA A 744 -28.74 -20.81 10.47
N SER A 745 -28.60 -21.24 9.20
CA SER A 745 -29.46 -22.28 8.63
C SER A 745 -29.24 -23.58 9.41
N SER A 746 -30.27 -24.04 10.11
CA SER A 746 -30.22 -25.34 10.78
C SER A 746 -30.45 -26.48 9.78
N GLY A 747 -31.02 -26.22 8.59
CA GLY A 747 -31.44 -27.26 7.65
C GLY A 747 -32.60 -28.14 8.14
N ALA A 748 -33.01 -28.03 9.40
CA ALA A 748 -34.08 -28.83 10.01
C ALA A 748 -35.46 -28.16 9.98
N LEU A 749 -35.49 -26.83 10.06
CA LEU A 749 -36.71 -26.03 10.04
C LEU A 749 -36.44 -24.72 9.30
N ASN A 750 -37.24 -24.42 8.26
CA ASN A 750 -37.20 -23.12 7.58
C ASN A 750 -37.93 -22.08 8.44
N SER A 751 -37.24 -21.57 9.46
CA SER A 751 -37.85 -20.72 10.47
C SER A 751 -38.28 -19.37 9.87
N LYS A 752 -39.53 -19.00 10.11
CA LYS A 752 -40.11 -17.68 9.84
C LYS A 752 -39.91 -16.73 11.01
N TRP A 753 -39.80 -17.28 12.22
CA TRP A 753 -39.48 -16.54 13.43
C TRP A 753 -38.42 -17.27 14.24
N VAL A 754 -37.53 -16.51 14.89
CA VAL A 754 -36.57 -17.02 15.85
C VAL A 754 -36.50 -16.08 17.05
N LEU A 755 -36.81 -16.57 18.24
CA LEU A 755 -36.59 -15.90 19.50
C LEU A 755 -35.30 -16.41 20.14
N ALA A 756 -34.41 -15.52 20.55
CA ALA A 756 -33.21 -15.85 21.30
C ALA A 756 -33.20 -15.15 22.66
N LEU A 757 -33.05 -15.95 23.71
CA LEU A 757 -33.11 -15.54 25.11
C LEU A 757 -31.73 -15.77 25.74
N PRO A 758 -30.91 -14.72 25.94
CA PRO A 758 -29.64 -14.87 26.61
C PRO A 758 -29.87 -15.18 28.09
N VAL A 759 -29.00 -16.04 28.64
CA VAL A 759 -29.03 -16.50 30.03
C VAL A 759 -27.81 -15.93 30.73
N PHE A 760 -28.00 -15.22 31.84
CA PHE A 760 -26.94 -14.51 32.53
C PHE A 760 -26.48 -15.22 33.80
N HIS A 761 -25.26 -14.91 34.25
CA HIS A 761 -24.82 -15.20 35.60
C HIS A 761 -25.56 -14.26 36.56
N GLN A 762 -26.35 -14.82 37.48
CA GLN A 762 -26.91 -14.05 38.59
C GLN A 762 -25.81 -13.80 39.64
N GLY A 763 -25.31 -12.57 39.69
CA GLY A 763 -24.60 -12.07 40.87
C GLY A 763 -25.55 -12.12 42.06
N GLY A 764 -25.10 -12.58 43.22
CA GLY A 764 -25.81 -12.27 44.46
C GLY A 764 -25.88 -10.74 44.65
N PRO A 765 -26.82 -10.23 45.45
CA PRO A 765 -27.05 -8.79 45.58
C PRO A 765 -25.77 -8.05 46.02
N ASP A 766 -25.57 -6.84 45.51
CA ASP A 766 -24.69 -5.88 46.19
C ASP A 766 -25.32 -5.44 47.52
N ALA A 767 -24.56 -4.76 48.38
CA ALA A 767 -25.02 -4.36 49.71
C ALA A 767 -26.23 -3.38 49.70
N THR A 768 -26.70 -2.96 48.52
CA THR A 768 -27.75 -1.97 48.31
C THR A 768 -28.93 -2.49 47.47
N GLY A 769 -28.89 -3.73 46.98
CA GLY A 769 -29.99 -4.33 46.22
C GLY A 769 -30.11 -3.86 44.77
N GLY A 770 -29.02 -3.41 44.14
CA GLY A 770 -28.97 -3.00 42.73
C GLY A 770 -28.97 -4.18 41.73
N GLU A 771 -29.42 -3.90 40.50
CA GLU A 771 -29.72 -4.85 39.41
C GLU A 771 -28.58 -5.79 38.97
N LEU A 772 -29.01 -6.90 38.36
CA LEU A 772 -28.21 -7.98 37.77
C LEU A 772 -26.99 -7.45 36.99
N ASP A 773 -25.77 -7.84 37.36
CA ASP A 773 -24.55 -7.53 36.61
C ASP A 773 -24.64 -8.08 35.16
N THR A 774 -25.00 -7.21 34.20
CA THR A 774 -25.10 -7.50 32.76
C THR A 774 -23.76 -7.32 32.05
N GLU A 775 -22.66 -7.60 32.73
CA GLU A 775 -21.32 -7.41 32.18
C GLU A 775 -21.02 -8.37 31.01
N PRO A 776 -20.22 -7.98 29.99
CA PRO A 776 -19.98 -8.79 28.77
C PRO A 776 -19.55 -10.25 29.04
N GLY A 777 -18.78 -10.47 30.11
CA GLY A 777 -18.32 -11.79 30.52
C GLY A 777 -19.32 -12.63 31.33
N ALA A 778 -20.56 -12.18 31.54
CA ALA A 778 -21.53 -12.80 32.45
C ALA A 778 -22.53 -13.76 31.77
N VAL A 779 -22.63 -13.79 30.44
CA VAL A 779 -23.62 -14.64 29.74
C VAL A 779 -23.23 -16.13 29.79
N LEU A 780 -24.10 -17.02 30.20
CA LEU A 780 -23.84 -18.46 30.31
C LEU A 780 -24.11 -19.23 29.00
N GLY A 781 -25.15 -18.81 28.28
CA GLY A 781 -25.61 -19.43 27.04
C GLY A 781 -26.85 -18.70 26.52
N VAL A 782 -27.51 -19.29 25.53
CA VAL A 782 -28.73 -18.75 24.91
C VAL A 782 -29.73 -19.87 24.72
N ILE A 783 -31.00 -19.61 25.03
CA ILE A 783 -32.09 -20.48 24.62
C ILE A 783 -32.71 -19.90 23.37
N THR A 784 -32.80 -20.70 22.31
CA THR A 784 -33.47 -20.28 21.07
C THR A 784 -34.75 -21.06 20.84
N LEU A 785 -35.76 -20.38 20.29
CA LEU A 785 -37.02 -20.95 19.86
C LEU A 785 -37.28 -20.52 18.41
N GLY A 786 -37.40 -21.48 17.49
CA GLY A 786 -37.75 -21.24 16.09
C GLY A 786 -39.17 -21.69 15.77
N SER A 787 -39.85 -20.99 14.88
CA SER A 787 -41.16 -21.37 14.32
C SER A 787 -41.16 -21.26 12.80
N ASP A 788 -41.77 -22.21 12.09
CA ASP A 788 -41.98 -22.14 10.63
C ASP A 788 -43.26 -21.41 10.20
N ASN A 789 -44.06 -20.90 11.15
CA ASN A 789 -45.30 -20.18 10.86
C ASN A 789 -45.09 -18.65 10.91
N GLU A 790 -45.48 -17.94 9.86
CA GLU A 790 -45.35 -16.46 9.76
C GLU A 790 -46.20 -15.70 10.78
N ALA A 791 -47.28 -16.30 11.28
CA ALA A 791 -48.18 -15.72 12.27
C ALA A 791 -47.83 -16.12 13.72
N SER A 792 -46.66 -16.74 13.95
CA SER A 792 -46.21 -17.15 15.28
C SER A 792 -46.30 -16.00 16.29
N ASN A 793 -46.77 -16.29 17.49
CA ASN A 793 -46.86 -15.32 18.58
C ASN A 793 -45.47 -14.89 19.10
N ILE A 794 -44.36 -15.39 18.55
CA ILE A 794 -43.04 -14.80 18.78
C ILE A 794 -43.03 -13.30 18.41
N SER A 795 -43.88 -12.89 17.46
CA SER A 795 -44.10 -11.46 17.15
C SER A 795 -44.51 -10.63 18.36
N ASP A 796 -45.15 -11.25 19.37
CA ASP A 796 -45.55 -10.56 20.60
C ASP A 796 -44.32 -10.05 21.39
N CYS A 797 -43.12 -10.57 21.12
CA CYS A 797 -41.87 -10.12 21.73
C CYS A 797 -41.18 -8.98 20.94
N GLU A 798 -41.70 -8.58 19.76
CA GLU A 798 -41.15 -7.44 19.04
C GLU A 798 -41.55 -6.13 19.75
N PRO A 799 -40.63 -5.16 19.85
CA PRO A 799 -40.98 -3.82 20.31
C PRO A 799 -41.96 -3.17 19.32
N ASN A 800 -42.94 -2.44 19.84
CA ASN A 800 -43.95 -1.78 19.01
C ASN A 800 -43.33 -0.56 18.31
N GLU A 801 -42.96 -0.72 17.03
CA GLU A 801 -42.34 0.37 16.25
C GLU A 801 -43.24 1.62 16.09
N SER A 802 -44.53 1.53 16.39
CA SER A 802 -45.47 2.65 16.29
C SER A 802 -45.70 3.43 17.58
N ASP A 803 -45.25 2.90 18.73
CA ASP A 803 -45.32 3.55 20.04
C ASP A 803 -44.11 3.13 20.89
N GLU A 804 -43.08 3.99 20.95
CA GLU A 804 -41.85 3.74 21.71
C GLU A 804 -42.07 3.59 23.23
N ASN A 805 -43.25 3.93 23.76
CA ASN A 805 -43.57 3.76 25.18
C ASN A 805 -44.28 2.43 25.49
N ASP A 806 -44.62 1.63 24.48
CA ASP A 806 -45.27 0.33 24.66
C ASP A 806 -44.22 -0.74 25.00
N THR A 807 -44.11 -1.06 26.30
CA THR A 807 -43.19 -2.06 26.85
C THR A 807 -43.75 -3.48 26.85
N SER A 808 -44.97 -3.70 26.33
CA SER A 808 -45.66 -4.99 26.46
C SER A 808 -44.88 -6.16 25.85
N GLY A 809 -44.26 -5.97 24.69
CA GLY A 809 -43.43 -7.01 24.06
C GLY A 809 -42.13 -7.28 24.80
N GLU A 810 -41.54 -6.24 25.40
CA GLU A 810 -40.36 -6.39 26.26
C GLU A 810 -40.69 -7.21 27.50
N GLU A 811 -41.84 -6.93 28.15
CA GLU A 811 -42.32 -7.67 29.32
C GLU A 811 -42.52 -9.17 29.00
N ILE A 812 -43.15 -9.50 27.87
CA ILE A 812 -43.35 -10.88 27.42
C ILE A 812 -42.01 -11.58 27.18
N GLY A 813 -41.06 -10.90 26.53
CA GLY A 813 -39.70 -11.41 26.33
C GLY A 813 -38.98 -11.66 27.65
N GLN A 814 -39.06 -10.71 28.60
CA GLN A 814 -38.44 -10.82 29.92
C GLN A 814 -39.03 -11.96 30.76
N GLU A 815 -40.35 -12.20 30.69
CA GLU A 815 -40.98 -13.36 31.32
C GLU A 815 -40.42 -14.68 30.77
N ALA A 816 -40.31 -14.79 29.45
CA ALA A 816 -39.72 -15.96 28.80
C ALA A 816 -38.24 -16.13 29.18
N GLN A 817 -37.48 -15.04 29.26
CA GLN A 817 -36.09 -15.06 29.70
C GLN A 817 -35.95 -15.50 31.17
N LYS A 818 -36.85 -15.08 32.07
CA LYS A 818 -36.85 -15.55 33.47
C LYS A 818 -37.01 -17.06 33.57
N LEU A 819 -37.91 -17.64 32.76
CA LEU A 819 -38.09 -19.09 32.69
C LEU A 819 -36.83 -19.80 32.14
N ALA A 820 -36.23 -19.24 31.09
CA ALA A 820 -34.97 -19.72 30.53
C ALA A 820 -33.84 -19.70 31.59
N GLN A 821 -33.74 -18.59 32.33
CA GLN A 821 -32.77 -18.37 33.39
C GLN A 821 -32.91 -19.43 34.50
N GLN A 822 -34.12 -19.64 35.00
CA GLN A 822 -34.42 -20.64 36.03
C GLN A 822 -34.05 -22.06 35.56
N CYS A 823 -34.40 -22.40 34.32
CA CYS A 823 -34.10 -23.73 33.76
C CYS A 823 -32.60 -24.03 33.73
N VAL A 824 -31.76 -23.07 33.32
CA VAL A 824 -30.30 -23.26 33.28
C VAL A 824 -29.70 -23.34 34.69
N PHE A 825 -30.21 -22.57 35.65
CA PHE A 825 -29.77 -22.64 37.04
C PHE A 825 -30.15 -23.97 37.72
N ASP A 826 -31.33 -24.51 37.44
CA ASP A 826 -31.72 -25.86 37.87
C ASP A 826 -30.75 -26.92 37.31
N MET A 827 -30.33 -26.79 36.05
CA MET A 827 -29.33 -27.69 35.45
C MET A 827 -27.97 -27.58 36.13
N LEU A 828 -27.50 -26.37 36.43
CA LEU A 828 -26.25 -26.16 37.19
C LEU A 828 -26.29 -26.87 38.55
N GLN A 829 -27.42 -26.83 39.25
CA GLN A 829 -27.58 -27.56 40.52
C GLN A 829 -27.55 -29.08 40.32
N ILE A 830 -28.25 -29.59 39.31
CA ILE A 830 -28.28 -31.02 38.97
C ILE A 830 -26.86 -31.53 38.69
N ILE A 831 -26.07 -30.78 37.92
CA ILE A 831 -24.69 -31.13 37.58
C ILE A 831 -23.77 -31.04 38.81
N GLY A 832 -23.91 -29.99 39.62
CA GLY A 832 -23.07 -29.75 40.80
C GLY A 832 -23.27 -30.77 41.94
N GLN A 833 -24.48 -31.28 42.14
CA GLN A 833 -24.79 -32.25 43.21
C GLN A 833 -24.22 -33.66 42.95
N ALA A 834 -23.85 -34.00 41.72
CA ALA A 834 -23.40 -35.35 41.36
C ALA A 834 -21.89 -35.59 41.58
N GLY A 835 -21.11 -34.57 41.96
CA GLY A 835 -19.64 -34.63 42.01
C GLY A 835 -18.98 -35.26 43.25
N GLY A 836 -19.70 -35.60 44.32
CA GLY A 836 -19.17 -36.30 45.52
C GLY A 836 -18.17 -35.49 46.40
N HIS A 837 -17.52 -34.47 45.85
CA HIS A 837 -16.90 -33.37 46.58
C HIS A 837 -17.75 -32.13 46.34
N ALA A 838 -17.98 -31.33 47.38
CA ALA A 838 -18.63 -30.03 47.23
C ALA A 838 -17.79 -29.19 46.25
N ASP A 839 -18.19 -29.18 44.98
CA ASP A 839 -17.63 -28.27 44.00
C ASP A 839 -17.94 -26.87 44.57
N PRO A 840 -16.93 -26.02 44.88
CA PRO A 840 -17.12 -24.80 45.67
C PRO A 840 -17.97 -23.72 44.96
N VAL A 841 -18.60 -24.08 43.84
CA VAL A 841 -19.36 -23.22 42.93
C VAL A 841 -20.77 -23.78 42.73
N VAL A 842 -21.40 -24.40 43.72
CA VAL A 842 -22.85 -24.65 43.65
C VAL A 842 -23.56 -23.29 43.70
N PRO A 843 -24.47 -22.98 42.74
CA PRO A 843 -25.24 -21.74 42.81
C PRO A 843 -26.06 -21.71 44.11
N THR A 844 -25.72 -20.80 45.02
CA THR A 844 -26.63 -20.40 46.08
C THR A 844 -27.73 -19.57 45.42
N VAL A 845 -28.89 -20.19 45.22
CA VAL A 845 -30.11 -19.47 44.84
C VAL A 845 -30.41 -18.46 45.96
N PRO A 846 -30.76 -17.20 45.65
CA PRO A 846 -31.31 -16.28 46.64
C PRO A 846 -32.53 -16.85 47.35
#